data_AF-A0A266LV53-F1
#
_entry.id   AF-A0A266LV53-F1
#
_cell.length_a   1.000
_cell.length_b   1.000
_cell.length_c   1.000
_cell.angle_alpha   90.00
_cell.angle_beta   90.00
_cell.angle_gamma   90.00
#
_symmetry.space_group_name_H-M   'P 1'
#
loop_
_entity.id
_entity.type
_entity.pdbx_description
1 polymer ?
#
loop_
_entity_poly.entity_id
_entity_poly.type
_entity_poly.pdbx_seq_one_letter_code
_entity_poly.pdbx_strand_id
1 'polypeptide(L)'
;MIYFQGKRIFSAIFDMDGTMFDTERLRFKTLKQAAEEIYGTPLSEETLIGSLGLSAKKAEALARANHGDDFPYAQVRQRADELELAYVRNHGVPIKDGLLEVLERLRKYGLTMAVATSSRRAIAEEYLINANVLKYFDVTVCGDEVDQGKPHPEIFLKAASALNCLPEHCLMLEDSQNGLLSAIRAGGQPILIEDIKPPAPEVAAGALKAYTSMHGFLGDLNECMPDLGTPELTESFPPTLNQFSAGIHGFGAMGGGYLTQIFSHWDGYTRPFEIIAATRSRMLRETIQAFGRFSVRYSATSFDQTIDNLRMIDMDDAEAVIRMYDQAEIVGLSLPETAIRKQAGVIARGLIRRYERRGRELTILIVLNKVGGADFVRRQVQAQLELLVSPELCRKILDNSHFVETVVSRIVSKLSKEALVRQLRIKSKMFQNSLNDEPDAPRAAPRTPVPEYERLISRFRPFAQSSNALSQLHLILFNSEPDMPLYAQRCSNLLERLRQVKTVDDITQTQVMKNLLWNGPHAIIAWYAALLGHDWLGQGMGDPRVNALAQRLIGEAVGPALVAENPHMAEAVAAFSSTFLERCNTSFKDPCARVGRDPLRKLQRNERIFRSIDLARKHGIDSSALEFGAALALHYALRSTDSQDLECQQMRSLYRQSGSIEAVLTYSGNYNGQPYPGLDPVQDAALIASISGHFHGPLCAEFVMQAA
;
A
#
# COMPACT_ATOMS: atom_id res chain seq x y z
N MET A 1 25.25 9.10 10.16
CA MET A 1 26.39 8.22 9.78
C MET A 1 25.83 6.84 9.47
N ILE A 2 26.31 6.22 8.40
CA ILE A 2 25.95 4.85 7.99
C ILE A 2 27.22 4.04 7.73
N TYR A 3 27.09 2.71 7.74
CA TYR A 3 28.12 1.79 7.26
C TYR A 3 27.69 1.24 5.90
N PHE A 4 28.36 1.67 4.84
CA PHE A 4 28.04 1.27 3.47
C PHE A 4 29.22 0.51 2.87
N GLN A 5 29.00 -0.75 2.45
CA GLN A 5 30.08 -1.63 1.94
C GLN A 5 31.30 -1.69 2.88
N GLY A 6 31.05 -1.72 4.21
CA GLY A 6 32.09 -1.74 5.23
C GLY A 6 32.80 -0.40 5.49
N LYS A 7 32.40 0.69 4.82
CA LYS A 7 32.96 2.04 4.99
C LYS A 7 32.05 2.91 5.85
N ARG A 8 32.66 3.76 6.69
CA ARG A 8 31.94 4.76 7.50
C ARG A 8 31.65 5.98 6.65
N ILE A 9 30.36 6.30 6.46
CA ILE A 9 29.92 7.42 5.63
C ILE A 9 29.24 8.48 6.49
N PHE A 10 29.67 9.73 6.33
CA PHE A 10 29.07 10.91 6.97
C PHE A 10 28.40 11.84 5.97
N SER A 11 28.82 11.82 4.71
CA SER A 11 28.32 12.73 3.69
C SER A 11 28.09 12.04 2.35
N ALA A 12 27.21 12.61 1.52
CA ALA A 12 27.02 12.21 0.14
C ALA A 12 27.11 13.43 -0.80
N ILE A 13 27.99 13.37 -1.78
CA ILE A 13 28.23 14.42 -2.76
C ILE A 13 27.76 13.90 -4.11
N PHE A 14 26.87 14.65 -4.75
CA PHE A 14 26.23 14.25 -6.00
C PHE A 14 26.75 15.11 -7.14
N ASP A 15 27.15 14.49 -8.25
CA ASP A 15 27.09 15.19 -9.52
C ASP A 15 25.62 15.42 -9.93
N MET A 16 25.40 16.40 -10.80
CA MET A 16 24.08 16.83 -11.22
C MET A 16 23.64 16.24 -12.57
N ASP A 17 24.44 16.41 -13.62
CA ASP A 17 24.05 16.17 -15.01
C ASP A 17 24.40 14.74 -15.40
N GLY A 18 23.40 13.92 -15.74
CA GLY A 18 23.60 12.48 -15.98
C GLY A 18 23.56 11.64 -14.70
N THR A 19 23.77 12.26 -13.53
CA THR A 19 23.65 11.59 -12.21
C THR A 19 22.30 11.86 -11.53
N MET A 20 21.95 13.12 -11.27
CA MET A 20 20.68 13.48 -10.61
C MET A 20 19.56 13.73 -11.63
N PHE A 21 19.91 14.34 -12.76
CA PHE A 21 18.96 14.74 -13.79
C PHE A 21 19.33 14.10 -15.12
N ASP A 22 18.33 13.68 -15.88
CA ASP A 22 18.47 13.13 -17.24
C ASP A 22 18.60 14.26 -18.28
N THR A 23 19.45 15.23 -17.96
CA THR A 23 19.67 16.46 -18.75
C THR A 23 20.43 16.17 -20.03
N GLU A 24 21.30 15.15 -20.07
CA GLU A 24 22.04 14.77 -21.27
C GLU A 24 21.14 14.22 -22.39
N ARG A 25 20.11 13.43 -22.07
CA ARG A 25 19.13 12.99 -23.07
C ARG A 25 18.26 14.14 -23.58
N LEU A 26 17.87 15.04 -22.68
CA LEU A 26 17.18 16.27 -23.06
C LEU A 26 18.06 17.11 -23.98
N ARG A 27 19.35 17.24 -23.65
CA ARG A 27 20.34 17.97 -24.43
C ARG A 27 20.54 17.38 -25.83
N PHE A 28 20.62 16.05 -25.93
CA PHE A 28 20.69 15.36 -27.22
C PHE A 28 19.46 15.65 -28.07
N LYS A 29 18.28 15.62 -27.46
CA LYS A 29 17.02 15.93 -28.14
C LYS A 29 17.00 17.38 -28.64
N THR A 30 17.38 18.35 -27.82
CA THR A 30 17.35 19.77 -28.18
C THR A 30 18.44 20.11 -29.20
N LEU A 31 19.62 19.51 -29.12
CA LEU A 31 20.68 19.65 -30.13
C LEU A 31 20.30 19.05 -31.48
N LYS A 32 19.68 17.86 -31.51
CA LYS A 32 19.14 17.26 -32.75
C LYS A 32 18.10 18.18 -33.39
N GLN A 33 17.15 18.67 -32.58
CA GLN A 33 16.10 19.56 -33.05
C GLN A 33 16.66 20.90 -33.54
N ALA A 34 17.59 21.51 -32.81
CA ALA A 34 18.20 22.78 -33.20
C ALA A 34 19.04 22.65 -34.48
N ALA A 35 19.76 21.55 -34.65
CA ALA A 35 20.51 21.27 -35.88
C ALA A 35 19.57 21.08 -37.08
N GLU A 36 18.46 20.36 -36.90
CA GLU A 36 17.43 20.24 -37.94
C GLU A 36 16.85 21.62 -38.30
N GLU A 37 16.51 22.45 -37.30
CA GLU A 37 15.91 23.77 -37.50
C GLU A 37 16.86 24.76 -38.21
N ILE A 38 18.16 24.73 -37.90
CA ILE A 38 19.14 25.73 -38.36
C ILE A 38 19.91 25.26 -39.59
N TYR A 39 20.28 23.98 -39.62
CA TYR A 39 21.17 23.38 -40.63
C TYR A 39 20.44 22.42 -41.56
N GLY A 40 19.17 22.08 -41.28
CA GLY A 40 18.34 21.21 -42.12
C GLY A 40 18.64 19.73 -42.00
N THR A 41 19.57 19.34 -41.12
CA THR A 41 19.87 17.95 -40.79
C THR A 41 20.18 17.81 -39.30
N PRO A 42 19.80 16.69 -38.65
CA PRO A 42 20.03 16.52 -37.22
C PRO A 42 21.48 16.09 -36.98
N LEU A 43 22.04 16.48 -35.84
CA LEU A 43 23.34 15.95 -35.40
C LEU A 43 23.27 14.43 -35.26
N SER A 44 24.31 13.74 -35.78
CA SER A 44 24.43 12.30 -35.67
C SER A 44 24.59 11.87 -34.21
N GLU A 45 24.12 10.67 -33.89
CA GLU A 45 24.26 10.10 -32.54
C GLU A 45 25.73 9.94 -32.14
N GLU A 46 26.60 9.60 -33.09
CA GLU A 46 28.05 9.56 -32.88
C GLU A 46 28.63 10.93 -32.47
N THR A 47 28.24 12.03 -33.14
CA THR A 47 28.69 13.38 -32.76
C THR A 47 28.21 13.74 -31.36
N LEU A 48 26.97 13.40 -31.00
CA LEU A 48 26.40 13.69 -29.68
C LEU A 48 27.08 12.90 -28.57
N ILE A 49 27.22 11.58 -28.73
CA ILE A 49 27.93 10.70 -27.78
C ILE A 49 29.41 11.10 -27.67
N GLY A 50 30.05 11.47 -28.78
CA GLY A 50 31.42 11.97 -28.82
C GLY A 50 31.60 13.32 -28.13
N SER A 51 30.54 14.13 -28.05
CA SER A 51 30.54 15.45 -27.40
C SER A 51 30.35 15.39 -25.88
N LEU A 52 29.90 14.27 -25.33
CA LEU A 52 29.70 14.10 -23.88
C LEU A 52 30.99 14.36 -23.10
N GLY A 53 30.90 15.23 -22.09
CA GLY A 53 32.04 15.61 -21.25
C GLY A 53 33.12 16.46 -21.94
N LEU A 54 32.90 16.93 -23.17
CA LEU A 54 33.81 17.86 -23.85
C LEU A 54 33.50 19.32 -23.48
N SER A 55 34.54 20.15 -23.45
CA SER A 55 34.36 21.60 -23.45
C SER A 55 33.62 22.06 -24.71
N ALA A 56 32.85 23.13 -24.61
CA ALA A 56 32.22 23.86 -25.72
C ALA A 56 33.05 23.91 -27.02
N LYS A 57 34.32 24.33 -26.91
CA LYS A 57 35.24 24.50 -28.03
C LYS A 57 35.61 23.17 -28.70
N LYS A 58 35.75 22.10 -27.92
CA LYS A 58 36.04 20.75 -28.42
C LYS A 58 34.80 20.10 -29.05
N ALA A 59 33.62 20.32 -28.47
CA ALA A 59 32.36 19.86 -29.06
C ALA A 59 32.07 20.57 -30.39
N GLU A 60 32.36 21.87 -30.49
CA GLU A 60 32.30 22.61 -31.74
C GLU A 60 33.28 22.06 -32.79
N ALA A 61 34.53 21.80 -32.41
CA ALA A 61 35.52 21.22 -33.31
C ALA A 61 35.08 19.83 -33.81
N LEU A 62 34.50 18.99 -32.94
CA LEU A 62 33.97 17.68 -33.31
C LEU A 62 32.76 17.80 -34.25
N ALA A 63 31.86 18.75 -34.00
CA ALA A 63 30.71 18.99 -34.87
C ALA A 63 31.16 19.45 -36.27
N ARG A 64 32.13 20.37 -36.35
CA ARG A 64 32.72 20.81 -37.63
C ARG A 64 33.46 19.68 -38.35
N ALA A 65 34.19 18.84 -37.61
CA ALA A 65 34.86 17.68 -38.19
C ALA A 65 33.88 16.68 -38.83
N ASN A 66 32.70 16.51 -38.23
CA ASN A 66 31.70 15.53 -38.71
C ASN A 66 30.71 16.09 -39.73
N HIS A 67 30.47 17.41 -39.73
CA HIS A 67 29.41 18.06 -40.52
C HIS A 67 29.92 19.21 -41.43
N GLY A 68 31.23 19.44 -41.47
CA GLY A 68 31.89 20.47 -42.29
C GLY A 68 32.26 21.74 -41.51
N ASP A 69 33.28 22.46 -42.00
CA ASP A 69 33.85 23.64 -41.32
C ASP A 69 32.86 24.79 -41.14
N ASP A 70 31.87 24.89 -42.03
CA ASP A 70 30.80 25.89 -42.03
C ASP A 70 29.62 25.53 -41.11
N PHE A 71 29.69 24.42 -40.37
CA PHE A 71 28.62 24.00 -39.47
C PHE A 71 28.34 25.09 -38.40
N PRO A 72 27.11 25.62 -38.29
CA PRO A 72 26.79 26.76 -37.44
C PRO A 72 26.59 26.35 -35.96
N TYR A 73 27.58 25.67 -35.36
CA TYR A 73 27.47 25.08 -34.02
C TYR A 73 27.04 26.08 -32.94
N ALA A 74 27.54 27.33 -33.00
CA ALA A 74 27.18 28.35 -32.04
C ALA A 74 25.67 28.69 -32.06
N GLN A 75 25.08 28.77 -33.25
CA GLN A 75 23.64 29.03 -33.42
C GLN A 75 22.82 27.81 -32.98
N VAL A 76 23.24 26.61 -33.40
CA VAL A 76 22.63 25.34 -32.98
C VAL A 76 22.62 25.21 -31.46
N ARG A 77 23.73 25.53 -30.81
CA ARG A 77 23.84 25.49 -29.36
C ARG A 77 22.95 26.51 -28.68
N GLN A 78 22.95 27.76 -29.15
CA GLN A 78 22.07 28.80 -28.60
C GLN A 78 20.60 28.38 -28.69
N ARG A 79 20.19 27.85 -29.84
CA ARG A 79 18.82 27.36 -30.04
C ARG A 79 18.50 26.14 -29.18
N ALA A 80 19.45 25.23 -29.00
CA ALA A 80 19.29 24.10 -28.10
C ALA A 80 19.13 24.55 -26.64
N ASP A 81 19.87 25.58 -26.19
CA ASP A 81 19.72 26.18 -24.85
C ASP A 81 18.30 26.77 -24.66
N GLU A 82 17.76 27.46 -25.67
CA GLU A 82 16.39 27.98 -25.64
C GLU A 82 15.33 26.87 -25.56
N LEU A 83 15.50 25.81 -26.37
CA LEU A 83 14.60 24.66 -26.37
C LEU A 83 14.63 23.90 -25.05
N GLU A 84 15.81 23.76 -24.45
CA GLU A 84 15.99 23.10 -23.16
C GLU A 84 15.30 23.89 -22.04
N LEU A 85 15.53 25.21 -21.99
CA LEU A 85 14.87 26.08 -21.02
C LEU A 85 13.34 26.07 -21.19
N ALA A 86 12.85 26.10 -22.43
CA ALA A 86 11.44 25.99 -22.74
C ALA A 86 10.86 24.62 -22.32
N TYR A 87 11.62 23.54 -22.48
CA TYR A 87 11.21 22.22 -22.02
C TYR A 87 11.07 22.19 -20.51
N VAL A 88 12.09 22.63 -19.77
CA VAL A 88 12.11 22.65 -18.30
C VAL A 88 10.97 23.51 -17.74
N ARG A 89 10.70 24.68 -18.34
CA ARG A 89 9.58 25.54 -17.92
C ARG A 89 8.21 24.90 -18.10
N ASN A 90 8.05 24.08 -19.15
CA ASN A 90 6.76 23.47 -19.49
C ASN A 90 6.56 22.08 -18.86
N HIS A 91 7.63 21.34 -18.58
CA HIS A 91 7.58 19.93 -18.16
C HIS A 91 8.29 19.64 -16.84
N GLY A 92 9.03 20.62 -16.29
CA GLY A 92 9.92 20.43 -15.15
C GLY A 92 11.29 19.87 -15.54
N VAL A 93 12.18 19.77 -14.56
CA VAL A 93 13.51 19.16 -14.74
C VAL A 93 13.35 17.64 -14.79
N PRO A 94 13.99 16.93 -15.75
CA PRO A 94 13.91 15.48 -15.82
C PRO A 94 14.73 14.83 -14.69
N ILE A 95 14.07 14.45 -13.59
CA ILE A 95 14.70 13.83 -12.42
C ILE A 95 14.97 12.34 -12.67
N LYS A 96 16.18 11.84 -12.35
CA LYS A 96 16.47 10.40 -12.38
C LYS A 96 15.61 9.62 -11.38
N ASP A 97 15.00 8.56 -11.87
CA ASP A 97 14.13 7.66 -11.10
C ASP A 97 14.84 7.10 -9.86
N GLY A 98 14.34 7.44 -8.67
CA GLY A 98 14.85 6.98 -7.37
C GLY A 98 15.71 8.01 -6.62
N LEU A 99 16.06 9.15 -7.24
CA LEU A 99 16.90 10.17 -6.61
C LEU A 99 16.28 10.70 -5.31
N LEU A 100 14.99 10.98 -5.32
CA LEU A 100 14.32 11.66 -4.20
C LEU A 100 14.31 10.79 -2.96
N GLU A 101 14.00 9.51 -3.12
CA GLU A 101 14.02 8.55 -2.02
C GLU A 101 15.44 8.41 -1.45
N VAL A 102 16.46 8.44 -2.30
CA VAL A 102 17.86 8.45 -1.86
C VAL A 102 18.15 9.70 -1.02
N LEU A 103 17.81 10.90 -1.50
CA LEU A 103 18.05 12.16 -0.79
C LEU A 103 17.30 12.21 0.56
N GLU A 104 16.02 11.85 0.56
CA GLU A 104 15.19 11.78 1.77
C GLU A 104 15.78 10.82 2.78
N ARG A 105 16.24 9.66 2.30
CA ARG A 105 16.76 8.62 3.17
C ARG A 105 18.11 9.01 3.77
N LEU A 106 19.05 9.51 2.97
CA LEU A 106 20.34 10.01 3.46
C LEU A 106 20.13 11.14 4.49
N ARG A 107 19.22 12.08 4.22
CA ARG A 107 18.91 13.19 5.13
C ARG A 107 18.34 12.71 6.46
N LYS A 108 17.40 11.76 6.45
CA LYS A 108 16.83 11.20 7.69
C LYS A 108 17.88 10.47 8.54
N TYR A 109 18.94 9.93 7.93
CA TYR A 109 20.08 9.34 8.65
C TYR A 109 21.17 10.33 9.07
N GLY A 110 20.89 11.62 8.95
CA GLY A 110 21.75 12.71 9.37
C GLY A 110 23.03 12.82 8.55
N LEU A 111 23.03 12.33 7.31
CA LEU A 111 24.13 12.59 6.39
C LEU A 111 24.00 14.01 5.86
N THR A 112 25.12 14.73 5.81
CA THR A 112 25.21 15.99 5.08
C THR A 112 25.36 15.70 3.59
N MET A 113 24.89 16.60 2.75
CA MET A 113 24.88 16.38 1.31
C MET A 113 25.31 17.63 0.57
N ALA A 114 26.05 17.42 -0.52
CA ALA A 114 26.43 18.48 -1.42
C ALA A 114 26.17 18.13 -2.88
N VAL A 115 26.03 19.16 -3.71
CA VAL A 115 26.12 19.04 -5.17
C VAL A 115 27.50 19.49 -5.60
N ALA A 116 28.14 18.74 -6.51
CA ALA A 116 29.43 19.04 -7.11
C ALA A 116 29.34 18.89 -8.64
N THR A 117 29.01 19.97 -9.33
CA THR A 117 28.69 19.97 -10.78
C THR A 117 29.65 20.84 -11.59
N SER A 118 29.91 20.43 -12.84
CA SER A 118 30.65 21.27 -13.81
C SER A 118 29.81 22.43 -14.37
N SER A 119 28.51 22.45 -14.08
CA SER A 119 27.59 23.52 -14.47
C SER A 119 27.83 24.79 -13.67
N ARG A 120 27.51 25.95 -14.26
CA ARG A 120 27.59 27.26 -13.60
C ARG A 120 26.54 27.37 -12.50
N ARG A 121 26.84 28.09 -11.40
CA ARG A 121 25.93 28.20 -10.24
C ARG A 121 24.51 28.60 -10.59
N ALA A 122 24.34 29.61 -11.44
CA ALA A 122 23.00 30.08 -11.82
C ALA A 122 22.13 28.98 -12.45
N ILE A 123 22.72 28.10 -13.26
CA ILE A 123 22.01 27.00 -13.93
C ILE A 123 21.73 25.88 -12.93
N ALA A 124 22.74 25.52 -12.12
CA ALA A 124 22.61 24.47 -11.12
C ALA A 124 21.51 24.80 -10.09
N GLU A 125 21.49 26.02 -9.56
CA GLU A 125 20.45 26.45 -8.60
C GLU A 125 19.05 26.47 -9.25
N GLU A 126 18.92 26.93 -10.49
CA GLU A 126 17.64 26.90 -11.21
C GLU A 126 17.10 25.47 -11.35
N TYR A 127 17.97 24.49 -11.67
CA TYR A 127 17.56 23.09 -11.78
C TYR A 127 17.19 22.50 -10.42
N LEU A 128 18.00 22.73 -9.39
CA LEU A 128 17.74 22.21 -8.04
C LEU A 128 16.47 22.79 -7.41
N ILE A 129 16.15 24.07 -7.66
CA ILE A 129 14.93 24.74 -7.20
C ILE A 129 13.72 24.20 -7.94
N ASN A 130 13.77 24.13 -9.28
CA ASN A 130 12.65 23.64 -10.08
C ASN A 130 12.37 22.15 -9.85
N ALA A 131 13.39 21.36 -9.53
CA ALA A 131 13.24 19.97 -9.10
C ALA A 131 12.78 19.82 -7.63
N ASN A 132 12.70 20.91 -6.86
CA ASN A 132 12.37 20.93 -5.43
C ASN A 132 13.29 20.03 -4.56
N VAL A 133 14.58 19.96 -4.94
CA VAL A 133 15.60 19.16 -4.24
C VAL A 133 16.67 19.99 -3.55
N LEU A 134 16.75 21.30 -3.82
CA LEU A 134 17.75 22.16 -3.17
C LEU A 134 17.72 22.05 -1.63
N LYS A 135 16.52 21.89 -1.06
CA LYS A 135 16.30 21.72 0.39
C LYS A 135 17.04 20.54 1.04
N TYR A 136 17.51 19.58 0.26
CA TYR A 136 18.28 18.43 0.78
C TYR A 136 19.77 18.73 0.88
N PHE A 137 20.30 19.74 0.19
CA PHE A 137 21.74 19.97 0.10
C PHE A 137 22.18 21.08 1.05
N ASP A 138 23.24 20.80 1.82
CA ASP A 138 23.85 21.75 2.74
C ASP A 138 24.82 22.69 1.99
N VAL A 139 25.41 22.20 0.89
CA VAL A 139 26.40 22.91 0.08
C VAL A 139 26.19 22.63 -1.41
N THR A 140 26.44 23.63 -2.26
CA THR A 140 26.53 23.47 -3.71
C THR A 140 27.88 24.03 -4.15
N VAL A 141 28.69 23.24 -4.86
CA VAL A 141 29.95 23.66 -5.51
C VAL A 141 29.78 23.52 -7.02
N CYS A 142 30.02 24.62 -7.72
CA CYS A 142 29.74 24.77 -9.15
C CYS A 142 31.03 24.92 -9.99
N GLY A 143 30.91 24.71 -11.29
CA GLY A 143 32.05 24.72 -12.21
C GLY A 143 32.73 26.08 -12.35
N ASP A 144 32.03 27.18 -12.10
CA ASP A 144 32.56 28.54 -12.04
C ASP A 144 33.27 28.90 -10.72
N GLU A 145 33.35 27.95 -9.79
CA GLU A 145 33.99 28.10 -8.47
C GLU A 145 35.27 27.27 -8.35
N VAL A 146 35.70 26.61 -9.43
CA VAL A 146 36.89 25.76 -9.48
C VAL A 146 37.85 26.17 -10.59
N ASP A 147 39.15 26.09 -10.31
CA ASP A 147 40.20 26.41 -11.28
C ASP A 147 40.41 25.24 -12.25
N GLN A 148 40.31 24.00 -11.76
CA GLN A 148 40.44 22.79 -12.54
C GLN A 148 39.17 21.92 -12.46
N GLY A 149 38.46 21.85 -13.59
CA GLY A 149 37.29 20.98 -13.74
C GLY A 149 37.66 19.48 -13.74
N LYS A 150 36.63 18.63 -13.69
CA LYS A 150 36.76 17.16 -13.81
C LYS A 150 37.58 16.82 -15.08
N PRO A 151 38.59 15.91 -15.01
CA PRO A 151 38.80 14.89 -13.99
C PRO A 151 39.74 15.29 -12.83
N HIS A 152 40.05 16.57 -12.65
CA HIS A 152 40.78 17.03 -11.47
C HIS A 152 39.90 16.90 -10.20
N PRO A 153 40.43 16.53 -9.02
CA PRO A 153 39.62 16.26 -7.82
C PRO A 153 39.10 17.50 -7.09
N GLU A 154 39.53 18.70 -7.51
CA GLU A 154 39.27 19.97 -6.81
C GLU A 154 37.80 20.17 -6.42
N ILE A 155 36.86 19.87 -7.32
CA ILE A 155 35.43 20.10 -7.06
C ILE A 155 34.90 19.24 -5.91
N PHE A 156 35.27 17.95 -5.87
CA PHE A 156 34.88 17.04 -4.80
C PHE A 156 35.61 17.36 -3.48
N LEU A 157 36.88 17.76 -3.55
CA LEU A 157 37.65 18.19 -2.37
C LEU A 157 37.06 19.46 -1.75
N LYS A 158 36.69 20.45 -2.57
CA LYS A 158 36.00 21.66 -2.12
C LYS A 158 34.65 21.34 -1.50
N ALA A 159 33.84 20.48 -2.12
CA ALA A 159 32.56 20.06 -1.57
C ALA A 159 32.73 19.32 -0.23
N ALA A 160 33.65 18.37 -0.12
CA ALA A 160 33.93 17.64 1.12
C ALA A 160 34.42 18.59 2.23
N SER A 161 35.34 19.50 1.91
CA SER A 161 35.82 20.50 2.85
C SER A 161 34.72 21.43 3.35
N ALA A 162 33.82 21.89 2.46
CA ALA A 162 32.70 22.74 2.83
C ALA A 162 31.67 22.03 3.71
N LEU A 163 31.52 20.71 3.56
CA LEU A 163 30.74 19.86 4.46
C LEU A 163 31.45 19.53 5.79
N ASN A 164 32.68 20.00 5.99
CA ASN A 164 33.56 19.61 7.10
C ASN A 164 33.76 18.08 7.20
N CYS A 165 33.88 17.40 6.05
CA CYS A 165 34.00 15.95 5.97
C CYS A 165 35.28 15.55 5.23
N LEU A 166 35.92 14.47 5.69
CA LEU A 166 37.06 13.88 4.96
C LEU A 166 36.54 13.14 3.72
N PRO A 167 37.24 13.25 2.56
CA PRO A 167 36.79 12.60 1.32
C PRO A 167 36.50 11.10 1.47
N GLU A 168 37.32 10.38 2.22
CA GLU A 168 37.17 8.93 2.46
C GLU A 168 35.86 8.53 3.14
N HIS A 169 35.15 9.49 3.76
CA HIS A 169 33.84 9.31 4.37
C HIS A 169 32.68 9.90 3.55
N CYS A 170 32.96 10.34 2.33
CA CYS A 170 31.97 10.88 1.40
C CYS A 170 31.65 9.84 0.33
N LEU A 171 30.38 9.48 0.18
CA LEU A 171 29.91 8.90 -1.07
C LEU A 171 29.98 9.98 -2.16
N MET A 172 30.52 9.66 -3.33
CA MET A 172 30.60 10.58 -4.46
C MET A 172 29.89 9.95 -5.65
N LEU A 173 28.65 10.36 -5.91
CA LEU A 173 27.81 9.78 -6.96
C LEU A 173 28.09 10.45 -8.30
N GLU A 174 28.33 9.65 -9.33
CA GLU A 174 28.76 10.10 -10.65
C GLU A 174 28.39 9.10 -11.75
N ASP A 175 28.19 9.55 -12.98
CA ASP A 175 27.85 8.73 -14.15
C ASP A 175 28.96 8.66 -15.22
N SER A 176 29.78 9.70 -15.31
CA SER A 176 30.78 9.95 -16.33
C SER A 176 32.19 9.44 -15.95
N GLN A 177 32.99 9.16 -16.97
CA GLN A 177 34.39 8.78 -16.76
C GLN A 177 35.22 9.87 -16.07
N ASN A 178 35.02 11.14 -16.46
CA ASN A 178 35.81 12.24 -15.93
C ASN A 178 35.48 12.50 -14.46
N GLY A 179 34.20 12.46 -14.09
CA GLY A 179 33.83 12.64 -12.70
C GLY A 179 34.15 11.44 -11.83
N LEU A 180 34.03 10.21 -12.34
CA LEU A 180 34.51 9.03 -11.60
C LEU A 180 36.02 9.12 -11.31
N LEU A 181 36.84 9.52 -12.29
CA LEU A 181 38.27 9.79 -12.05
C LEU A 181 38.51 10.89 -11.02
N SER A 182 37.71 11.97 -11.06
CA SER A 182 37.78 13.07 -10.09
C SER A 182 37.49 12.58 -8.67
N ALA A 183 36.43 11.78 -8.49
CA ALA A 183 36.04 11.20 -7.21
C ALA A 183 37.10 10.23 -6.66
N ILE A 184 37.65 9.36 -7.51
CA ILE A 184 38.75 8.44 -7.15
C ILE A 184 39.98 9.24 -6.68
N ARG A 185 40.39 10.26 -7.45
CA ARG A 185 41.56 11.10 -7.13
C ARG A 185 41.36 11.95 -5.88
N ALA A 186 40.12 12.27 -5.54
CA ALA A 186 39.80 12.97 -4.30
C ALA A 186 39.95 12.07 -3.05
N GLY A 187 40.11 10.75 -3.23
CA GLY A 187 40.10 9.78 -2.12
C GLY A 187 38.69 9.51 -1.60
N GLY A 188 37.66 9.75 -2.41
CA GLY A 188 36.25 9.52 -2.07
C GLY A 188 35.86 8.06 -2.00
N GLN A 189 34.56 7.81 -1.76
CA GLN A 189 33.90 6.53 -2.01
C GLN A 189 33.01 6.68 -3.26
N PRO A 190 33.53 6.44 -4.48
CA PRO A 190 32.80 6.73 -5.70
C PRO A 190 31.68 5.72 -5.93
N ILE A 191 30.49 6.19 -6.26
CA ILE A 191 29.35 5.37 -6.67
C ILE A 191 29.06 5.70 -8.13
N LEU A 192 29.19 4.71 -9.01
CA LEU A 192 28.88 4.87 -10.43
C LEU A 192 27.38 4.65 -10.63
N ILE A 193 26.69 5.65 -11.17
CA ILE A 193 25.31 5.54 -11.66
C ILE A 193 25.37 5.54 -13.18
N GLU A 194 25.25 4.39 -13.81
CA GLU A 194 25.41 4.26 -15.26
C GLU A 194 24.43 5.16 -16.03
N ASP A 195 24.91 5.74 -17.13
CA ASP A 195 24.12 6.58 -18.03
C ASP A 195 24.49 6.32 -19.50
N ILE A 196 24.30 7.31 -20.41
CA ILE A 196 24.41 7.13 -21.86
C ILE A 196 25.74 6.49 -22.28
N LYS A 197 26.85 6.94 -21.69
CA LYS A 197 28.20 6.49 -22.05
C LYS A 197 28.89 5.90 -20.82
N PRO A 198 29.06 4.57 -20.75
CA PRO A 198 29.74 3.96 -19.62
C PRO A 198 31.22 4.36 -19.59
N PRO A 199 31.82 4.53 -18.40
CA PRO A 199 33.27 4.70 -18.26
C PRO A 199 34.03 3.48 -18.80
N ALA A 200 35.30 3.69 -19.19
CA ALA A 200 36.19 2.58 -19.50
C ALA A 200 36.25 1.56 -18.34
N PRO A 201 36.28 0.23 -18.60
CA PRO A 201 36.20 -0.79 -17.56
C PRO A 201 37.23 -0.63 -16.43
N GLU A 202 38.44 -0.18 -16.76
CA GLU A 202 39.51 0.12 -15.81
C GLU A 202 39.20 1.29 -14.87
N VAL A 203 38.43 2.28 -15.34
CA VAL A 203 37.96 3.40 -14.52
C VAL A 203 36.75 2.97 -13.70
N ALA A 204 35.81 2.24 -14.30
CA ALA A 204 34.63 1.70 -13.62
C ALA A 204 35.01 0.79 -12.44
N ALA A 205 36.09 0.01 -12.57
CA ALA A 205 36.64 -0.83 -11.51
C ALA A 205 37.13 -0.03 -10.27
N GLY A 206 37.35 1.27 -10.40
CA GLY A 206 37.70 2.15 -9.29
C GLY A 206 36.50 2.66 -8.47
N ALA A 207 35.26 2.41 -8.92
CA ALA A 207 34.07 2.71 -8.13
C ALA A 207 33.96 1.74 -6.94
N LEU A 208 33.47 2.23 -5.79
CA LEU A 208 33.10 1.38 -4.66
C LEU A 208 31.97 0.40 -5.06
N LYS A 209 31.00 0.89 -5.82
CA LYS A 209 29.95 0.08 -6.45
C LYS A 209 29.36 0.82 -7.65
N ALA A 210 28.83 0.06 -8.61
CA ALA A 210 28.14 0.58 -9.79
C ALA A 210 26.68 0.12 -9.81
N TYR A 211 25.79 0.99 -10.29
CA TYR A 211 24.36 0.73 -10.41
C TYR A 211 23.84 1.24 -11.75
N THR A 212 22.88 0.53 -12.33
CA THR A 212 22.17 0.96 -13.54
C THR A 212 21.13 2.06 -13.25
N SER A 213 20.79 2.29 -11.98
CA SER A 213 19.79 3.28 -11.55
C SER A 213 19.94 3.67 -10.08
N MET A 214 19.37 4.82 -9.69
CA MET A 214 19.30 5.25 -8.29
C MET A 214 18.48 4.28 -7.43
N HIS A 215 17.53 3.56 -8.01
CA HIS A 215 16.77 2.51 -7.30
C HIS A 215 17.68 1.37 -6.83
N GLY A 216 18.66 0.97 -7.64
CA GLY A 216 19.65 -0.03 -7.25
C GLY A 216 20.47 0.45 -6.05
N PHE A 217 20.93 1.71 -6.09
CA PHE A 217 21.64 2.32 -4.97
C PHE A 217 20.77 2.42 -3.71
N LEU A 218 19.50 2.82 -3.85
CA LEU A 218 18.55 2.88 -2.75
C LEU A 218 18.33 1.51 -2.08
N GLY A 219 18.33 0.43 -2.85
CA GLY A 219 18.23 -0.94 -2.33
C GLY A 219 19.32 -1.24 -1.31
N ASP A 220 20.59 -1.11 -1.72
CA ASP A 220 21.74 -1.25 -0.83
C ASP A 220 21.72 -0.25 0.34
N LEU A 221 21.31 0.99 0.08
CA LEU A 221 21.23 2.02 1.10
C LEU A 221 20.24 1.63 2.21
N ASN A 222 19.13 1.00 1.84
CA ASN A 222 18.12 0.51 2.79
C ASN A 222 18.64 -0.67 3.64
N GLU A 223 19.51 -1.52 3.11
CA GLU A 223 20.15 -2.60 3.89
C GLU A 223 21.07 -2.05 4.98
N CYS A 224 21.60 -0.84 4.78
CA CYS A 224 22.46 -0.16 5.75
C CYS A 224 21.65 0.51 6.88
N MET A 225 20.33 0.33 6.91
CA MET A 225 19.39 1.07 7.75
C MET A 225 18.53 0.13 8.58
N PRO A 226 18.26 0.45 9.85
CA PRO A 226 17.36 -0.33 10.68
C PRO A 226 15.99 -0.60 10.04
N ASP A 227 15.60 -1.87 10.07
CA ASP A 227 14.21 -2.26 9.89
C ASP A 227 13.39 -1.72 11.07
N LEU A 228 12.39 -0.90 10.78
CA LEU A 228 11.49 -0.32 11.78
C LEU A 228 10.36 -1.28 12.18
N GLY A 229 10.24 -2.43 11.52
CA GLY A 229 9.18 -3.41 11.72
C GLY A 229 7.78 -2.84 11.46
N THR A 230 6.76 -3.57 11.91
CA THR A 230 5.37 -3.07 11.89
C THR A 230 5.21 -1.93 12.91
N PRO A 231 4.55 -0.81 12.55
CA PRO A 231 4.38 0.30 13.48
C PRO A 231 3.53 -0.12 14.66
N GLU A 232 3.79 0.46 15.84
CA GLU A 232 2.84 0.41 16.93
C GLU A 232 1.65 1.31 16.61
N LEU A 233 0.48 0.97 17.14
CA LEU A 233 -0.74 1.76 16.89
C LEU A 233 -0.61 3.23 17.31
N THR A 234 0.12 3.48 18.41
CA THR A 234 0.35 4.82 18.96
C THR A 234 1.50 5.56 18.27
N GLU A 235 2.20 4.92 17.34
CA GLU A 235 3.29 5.55 16.61
C GLU A 235 2.75 6.67 15.72
N SER A 236 3.38 7.84 15.77
CA SER A 236 3.01 8.95 14.90
C SER A 236 3.34 8.65 13.45
N PHE A 237 2.53 9.16 12.52
CA PHE A 237 2.90 9.09 11.10
C PHE A 237 4.16 9.89 10.83
N PRO A 238 4.98 9.49 9.84
CA PRO A 238 6.12 10.26 9.41
C PRO A 238 5.69 11.68 9.01
N PRO A 239 6.34 12.74 9.54
CA PRO A 239 5.99 14.12 9.21
C PRO A 239 6.43 14.49 7.78
N THR A 240 7.43 13.78 7.25
CA THR A 240 7.99 14.02 5.92
C THR A 240 7.10 13.40 4.84
N LEU A 241 6.82 14.18 3.81
CA LEU A 241 6.11 13.73 2.61
C LEU A 241 7.12 13.41 1.51
N ASN A 242 6.98 12.26 0.88
CA ASN A 242 7.67 11.94 -0.37
C ASN A 242 6.89 12.53 -1.56
N GLN A 243 7.31 12.30 -2.81
CA GLN A 243 6.62 12.82 -4.01
C GLN A 243 5.55 11.88 -4.59
N PHE A 244 5.30 10.73 -3.97
CA PHE A 244 4.36 9.75 -4.48
C PHE A 244 2.93 10.06 -4.07
N SER A 245 1.99 9.80 -4.98
CA SER A 245 0.57 9.69 -4.64
C SER A 245 0.22 8.23 -4.39
N ALA A 246 -0.66 7.98 -3.42
CA ALA A 246 -1.35 6.69 -3.27
C ALA A 246 -2.83 6.85 -3.64
N GLY A 247 -3.41 5.83 -4.26
CA GLY A 247 -4.83 5.80 -4.64
C GLY A 247 -5.64 4.86 -3.76
N ILE A 248 -6.89 5.21 -3.47
CA ILE A 248 -7.87 4.33 -2.82
C ILE A 248 -9.12 4.30 -3.69
N HIS A 249 -9.29 3.23 -4.45
CA HIS A 249 -10.49 3.01 -5.25
C HIS A 249 -11.52 2.25 -4.41
N GLY A 250 -12.44 3.00 -3.80
CA GLY A 250 -13.44 2.47 -2.87
C GLY A 250 -13.19 2.89 -1.42
N PHE A 251 -13.45 4.16 -1.12
CA PHE A 251 -13.35 4.72 0.24
C PHE A 251 -14.55 4.33 1.11
N GLY A 252 -14.63 3.03 1.40
CA GLY A 252 -15.55 2.41 2.36
C GLY A 252 -14.88 2.20 3.72
N ALA A 253 -15.31 1.21 4.49
CA ALA A 253 -14.70 0.90 5.79
C ALA A 253 -13.22 0.51 5.64
N MET A 254 -12.90 -0.47 4.79
CA MET A 254 -11.51 -0.91 4.56
C MET A 254 -10.67 0.17 3.87
N GLY A 255 -11.21 0.82 2.83
CA GLY A 255 -10.54 1.93 2.16
C GLY A 255 -10.20 3.08 3.11
N GLY A 256 -11.21 3.65 3.78
CA GLY A 256 -11.02 4.85 4.60
C GLY A 256 -10.50 4.61 6.02
N GLY A 257 -10.78 3.45 6.61
CA GLY A 257 -10.38 3.14 7.98
C GLY A 257 -9.20 2.17 8.11
N TYR A 258 -8.68 1.62 7.02
CA TYR A 258 -7.47 0.77 7.04
C TYR A 258 -6.42 1.18 6.01
N LEU A 259 -6.76 1.22 4.71
CA LEU A 259 -5.77 1.51 3.67
C LEU A 259 -5.14 2.90 3.82
N THR A 260 -5.92 3.89 4.26
CA THR A 260 -5.41 5.23 4.59
C THR A 260 -4.31 5.19 5.66
N GLN A 261 -4.40 4.28 6.63
CA GLN A 261 -3.39 4.14 7.67
C GLN A 261 -2.14 3.46 7.15
N ILE A 262 -2.30 2.37 6.39
CA ILE A 262 -1.19 1.68 5.73
C ILE A 262 -0.38 2.69 4.90
N PHE A 263 -1.07 3.49 4.10
CA PHE A 263 -0.42 4.51 3.29
C PHE A 263 0.15 5.67 4.11
N SER A 264 -0.45 6.02 5.25
CA SER A 264 0.07 7.08 6.11
C SER A 264 1.32 6.68 6.91
N HIS A 265 1.49 5.40 7.24
CA HIS A 265 2.74 4.90 7.82
C HIS A 265 3.81 4.63 6.76
N TRP A 266 3.42 4.26 5.54
CA TRP A 266 4.30 3.98 4.40
C TRP A 266 5.56 3.20 4.83
N ASP A 267 6.75 3.79 4.70
CA ASP A 267 8.03 3.18 5.08
C ASP A 267 8.53 3.60 6.48
N GLY A 268 7.77 4.42 7.21
CA GLY A 268 8.16 4.98 8.50
C GLY A 268 9.16 6.15 8.41
N TYR A 269 9.69 6.43 7.21
CA TYR A 269 10.59 7.56 6.94
C TYR A 269 9.87 8.72 6.28
N THR A 270 8.96 8.38 5.38
CA THR A 270 8.12 9.31 4.64
C THR A 270 6.70 8.77 4.59
N ARG A 271 5.78 9.57 4.06
CA ARG A 271 4.48 9.08 3.59
C ARG A 271 4.12 9.78 2.28
N PRO A 272 3.17 9.26 1.49
CA PRO A 272 2.74 9.87 0.24
C PRO A 272 2.41 11.35 0.40
N PHE A 273 2.75 12.19 -0.58
CA PHE A 273 2.37 13.60 -0.54
C PHE A 273 0.85 13.77 -0.47
N GLU A 274 0.13 12.86 -1.12
CA GLU A 274 -1.32 12.79 -1.04
C GLU A 274 -1.86 11.36 -1.19
N ILE A 275 -3.03 11.15 -0.60
CA ILE A 275 -3.88 9.97 -0.83
C ILE A 275 -5.11 10.39 -1.64
N ILE A 276 -5.23 9.94 -2.88
CA ILE A 276 -6.37 10.19 -3.75
C ILE A 276 -7.43 9.11 -3.50
N ALA A 277 -8.61 9.48 -2.99
CA ALA A 277 -9.63 8.52 -2.54
C ALA A 277 -10.96 8.69 -3.27
N ALA A 278 -11.45 7.61 -3.90
CA ALA A 278 -12.69 7.60 -4.68
C ALA A 278 -13.89 7.06 -3.87
N THR A 279 -15.00 7.80 -3.85
CA THR A 279 -16.28 7.33 -3.26
C THR A 279 -17.51 8.00 -3.86
N ARG A 280 -18.60 7.22 -3.95
CA ARG A 280 -19.95 7.74 -4.27
C ARG A 280 -20.57 8.55 -3.14
N SER A 281 -20.05 8.40 -1.91
CA SER A 281 -20.63 9.08 -0.75
C SER A 281 -20.28 10.56 -0.79
N ARG A 282 -21.17 11.38 -1.38
CA ARG A 282 -21.05 12.84 -1.40
C ARG A 282 -20.84 13.40 0.01
N MET A 283 -21.57 12.90 1.00
CA MET A 283 -21.40 13.29 2.39
C MET A 283 -19.96 13.12 2.88
N LEU A 284 -19.30 11.98 2.62
CA LEU A 284 -17.90 11.78 3.00
C LEU A 284 -16.95 12.73 2.27
N ARG A 285 -17.13 12.89 0.94
CA ARG A 285 -16.29 13.79 0.13
C ARG A 285 -16.33 15.21 0.67
N GLU A 286 -17.53 15.75 0.80
CA GLU A 286 -17.79 17.11 1.29
C GLU A 286 -17.27 17.31 2.72
N THR A 287 -17.42 16.29 3.57
CA THR A 287 -16.95 16.33 4.95
C THR A 287 -15.43 16.39 5.02
N ILE A 288 -14.74 15.45 4.37
CA ILE A 288 -13.27 15.40 4.41
C ILE A 288 -12.67 16.64 3.74
N GLN A 289 -13.24 17.08 2.62
CA GLN A 289 -12.77 18.28 1.92
C GLN A 289 -12.92 19.55 2.77
N ALA A 290 -13.95 19.65 3.61
CA ALA A 290 -14.15 20.80 4.49
C ALA A 290 -13.26 20.78 5.74
N PHE A 291 -12.96 19.60 6.29
CA PHE A 291 -12.13 19.46 7.50
C PHE A 291 -10.65 19.25 7.20
N GLY A 292 -10.28 18.84 5.97
CA GLY A 292 -8.92 18.49 5.56
C GLY A 292 -8.39 17.16 6.11
N ARG A 293 -9.05 16.59 7.13
CA ARG A 293 -8.61 15.41 7.89
C ARG A 293 -9.80 14.74 8.59
N PHE A 294 -9.58 13.52 9.07
CA PHE A 294 -10.54 12.78 9.88
C PHE A 294 -9.82 11.85 10.85
N SER A 295 -10.55 11.24 11.79
CA SER A 295 -10.00 10.29 12.76
C SER A 295 -10.58 8.88 12.57
N VAL A 296 -9.73 7.88 12.77
CA VAL A 296 -10.09 6.48 12.94
C VAL A 296 -9.98 6.13 14.42
N ARG A 297 -11.06 5.62 14.99
CA ARG A 297 -11.16 5.28 16.41
C ARG A 297 -10.82 3.83 16.68
N TYR A 298 -9.95 3.60 17.65
CA TYR A 298 -9.59 2.31 18.21
C TYR A 298 -10.19 2.20 19.60
N SER A 299 -11.41 1.68 19.66
CA SER A 299 -12.19 1.67 20.91
C SER A 299 -11.53 0.84 22.02
N ALA A 300 -10.84 -0.24 21.65
CA ALA A 300 -10.19 -1.15 22.61
C ALA A 300 -9.03 -0.49 23.35
N THR A 301 -8.36 0.49 22.73
CA THR A 301 -7.19 1.18 23.26
C THR A 301 -7.46 2.64 23.62
N SER A 302 -8.72 3.09 23.52
CA SER A 302 -9.12 4.49 23.74
C SER A 302 -8.30 5.49 22.93
N PHE A 303 -7.93 5.12 21.71
CA PHE A 303 -7.03 5.89 20.85
C PHE A 303 -7.71 6.31 19.54
N ASP A 304 -7.51 7.56 19.12
CA ASP A 304 -8.05 8.10 17.87
C ASP A 304 -6.87 8.54 16.97
N GLN A 305 -6.60 7.80 15.89
CA GLN A 305 -5.55 8.16 14.91
C GLN A 305 -6.11 9.17 13.91
N THR A 306 -5.41 10.29 13.70
CA THR A 306 -5.85 11.32 12.74
C THR A 306 -5.17 11.12 11.38
N ILE A 307 -5.97 11.01 10.33
CA ILE A 307 -5.56 10.89 8.92
C ILE A 307 -5.78 12.22 8.21
N ASP A 308 -4.79 12.69 7.48
CA ASP A 308 -4.78 13.92 6.69
C ASP A 308 -4.17 13.68 5.29
N ASN A 309 -3.92 14.76 4.54
CA ASN A 309 -3.34 14.74 3.19
C ASN A 309 -4.12 13.86 2.20
N LEU A 310 -5.46 13.95 2.23
CA LEU A 310 -6.32 13.23 1.30
C LEU A 310 -7.00 14.16 0.31
N ARG A 311 -7.11 13.69 -0.93
CA ARG A 311 -7.92 14.30 -1.98
C ARG A 311 -9.07 13.39 -2.32
N MET A 312 -10.30 13.86 -2.08
CA MET A 312 -11.51 13.07 -2.35
C MET A 312 -12.00 13.29 -3.78
N ILE A 313 -12.27 12.22 -4.51
CA ILE A 313 -12.83 12.25 -5.87
C ILE A 313 -14.16 11.50 -5.97
N ASP A 314 -15.02 11.92 -6.90
CA ASP A 314 -16.23 11.16 -7.22
C ASP A 314 -15.85 9.86 -7.93
N MET A 315 -16.37 8.73 -7.46
CA MET A 315 -16.12 7.44 -8.11
C MET A 315 -16.90 7.29 -9.41
N ASP A 316 -17.96 8.08 -9.61
CA ASP A 316 -18.71 8.09 -10.88
C ASP A 316 -18.13 9.11 -11.89
N ASP A 317 -17.16 9.94 -11.49
CA ASP A 317 -16.33 10.73 -12.42
C ASP A 317 -15.20 9.86 -12.97
N ALA A 318 -15.45 9.27 -14.14
CA ALA A 318 -14.51 8.36 -14.79
C ALA A 318 -13.14 9.00 -15.05
N GLU A 319 -13.10 10.28 -15.41
CA GLU A 319 -11.85 10.96 -15.76
C GLU A 319 -11.04 11.28 -14.50
N ALA A 320 -11.68 11.61 -13.37
CA ALA A 320 -10.99 11.72 -12.08
C ALA A 320 -10.38 10.38 -11.63
N VAL A 321 -11.11 9.27 -11.78
CA VAL A 321 -10.59 7.93 -11.44
C VAL A 321 -9.48 7.51 -12.40
N ILE A 322 -9.60 7.76 -13.71
CA ILE A 322 -8.52 7.51 -14.69
C ILE A 322 -7.24 8.25 -14.29
N ARG A 323 -7.35 9.54 -13.90
CA ARG A 323 -6.19 10.30 -13.42
C ARG A 323 -5.57 9.73 -12.16
N MET A 324 -6.36 9.17 -11.23
CA MET A 324 -5.83 8.50 -10.04
C MET A 324 -4.94 7.31 -10.43
N TYR A 325 -5.36 6.47 -11.37
CA TYR A 325 -4.56 5.34 -11.86
C TYR A 325 -3.34 5.78 -12.68
N ASP A 326 -3.41 6.92 -13.38
CA ASP A 326 -2.29 7.54 -14.08
C ASP A 326 -1.21 8.02 -13.09
N GLN A 327 -1.62 8.69 -12.00
CA GLN A 327 -0.74 9.42 -11.09
C GLN A 327 -0.20 8.60 -9.91
N ALA A 328 -0.98 7.67 -9.36
CA ALA A 328 -0.60 6.96 -8.14
C ALA A 328 0.47 5.89 -8.41
N GLU A 329 1.36 5.64 -7.44
CA GLU A 329 2.34 4.52 -7.52
C GLU A 329 1.75 3.22 -6.95
N ILE A 330 0.74 3.36 -6.09
CA ILE A 330 -0.03 2.25 -5.54
C ILE A 330 -1.50 2.60 -5.47
N VAL A 331 -2.39 1.65 -5.78
CA VAL A 331 -3.84 1.80 -5.61
C VAL A 331 -4.40 0.67 -4.77
N GLY A 332 -5.01 0.99 -3.63
CA GLY A 332 -5.85 0.06 -2.88
C GLY A 332 -7.24 -0.04 -3.47
N LEU A 333 -7.59 -1.17 -4.09
CA LEU A 333 -8.93 -1.45 -4.61
C LEU A 333 -9.77 -2.15 -3.53
N SER A 334 -10.73 -1.43 -2.97
CA SER A 334 -11.61 -1.90 -1.88
C SER A 334 -13.08 -1.76 -2.32
N LEU A 335 -13.49 -2.55 -3.30
CA LEU A 335 -14.84 -2.54 -3.87
C LEU A 335 -15.47 -3.94 -3.84
N PRO A 336 -16.80 -4.07 -3.68
CA PRO A 336 -17.47 -5.34 -3.87
C PRO A 336 -17.40 -5.79 -5.33
N GLU A 337 -17.53 -7.09 -5.58
CA GLU A 337 -17.35 -7.64 -6.93
C GLU A 337 -18.28 -6.99 -7.98
N THR A 338 -19.50 -6.64 -7.61
CA THR A 338 -20.47 -5.98 -8.51
C THR A 338 -20.00 -4.58 -8.93
N ALA A 339 -19.34 -3.85 -8.04
CA ALA A 339 -18.76 -2.55 -8.35
C ALA A 339 -17.47 -2.70 -9.16
N ILE A 340 -16.64 -3.71 -8.90
CA ILE A 340 -15.45 -4.01 -9.70
C ILE A 340 -15.81 -4.22 -11.16
N ARG A 341 -16.83 -5.05 -11.46
CA ARG A 341 -17.30 -5.28 -12.84
C ARG A 341 -17.67 -3.97 -13.55
N LYS A 342 -18.34 -3.05 -12.86
CA LYS A 342 -18.73 -1.73 -13.41
C LYS A 342 -17.55 -0.78 -13.59
N GLN A 343 -16.52 -0.90 -12.75
CA GLN A 343 -15.35 -0.02 -12.75
C GLN A 343 -14.21 -0.54 -13.63
N ALA A 344 -14.22 -1.80 -14.05
CA ALA A 344 -13.16 -2.42 -14.84
C ALA A 344 -12.77 -1.61 -16.09
N GLY A 345 -13.75 -1.04 -16.80
CA GLY A 345 -13.49 -0.21 -17.99
C GLY A 345 -12.80 1.12 -17.68
N VAL A 346 -13.08 1.72 -16.52
CA VAL A 346 -12.41 2.93 -16.04
C VAL A 346 -10.97 2.62 -15.62
N ILE A 347 -10.77 1.50 -14.92
CA ILE A 347 -9.45 1.00 -14.53
C ILE A 347 -8.61 0.76 -15.78
N ALA A 348 -9.13 0.03 -16.78
CA ALA A 348 -8.44 -0.26 -18.04
C ALA A 348 -7.97 1.01 -18.75
N ARG A 349 -8.82 2.04 -18.87
CA ARG A 349 -8.43 3.35 -19.44
C ARG A 349 -7.36 4.07 -18.62
N GLY A 350 -7.41 3.95 -17.30
CA GLY A 350 -6.36 4.45 -16.40
C GLY A 350 -5.00 3.81 -16.68
N LEU A 351 -4.97 2.48 -16.81
CA LEU A 351 -3.74 1.72 -17.10
C LEU A 351 -3.17 2.05 -18.49
N ILE A 352 -4.04 2.20 -19.51
CA ILE A 352 -3.63 2.64 -20.85
C ILE A 352 -2.94 4.00 -20.77
N ARG A 353 -3.60 5.00 -20.16
CA ARG A 353 -3.04 6.36 -20.05
C ARG A 353 -1.70 6.36 -19.28
N ARG A 354 -1.62 5.59 -18.20
CA ARG A 354 -0.37 5.46 -17.42
C ARG A 354 0.75 4.90 -18.29
N TYR A 355 0.49 3.80 -18.99
CA TYR A 355 1.48 3.13 -19.83
C TYR A 355 1.98 4.06 -20.95
N GLU A 356 1.07 4.77 -21.62
CA GLU A 356 1.42 5.70 -22.71
C GLU A 356 2.24 6.91 -22.24
N ARG A 357 1.98 7.42 -21.02
CA ARG A 357 2.64 8.63 -20.52
C ARG A 357 3.93 8.38 -19.76
N ARG A 358 3.97 7.30 -18.96
CA ARG A 358 5.04 7.07 -17.98
C ARG A 358 5.78 5.77 -18.21
N GLY A 359 5.13 4.75 -18.79
CA GLY A 359 5.71 3.40 -18.91
C GLY A 359 6.12 2.75 -17.59
N ARG A 360 5.71 3.31 -16.43
CA ARG A 360 6.08 2.84 -15.09
C ARG A 360 5.07 1.83 -14.55
N GLU A 361 5.58 0.90 -13.76
CA GLU A 361 4.77 -0.13 -13.09
C GLU A 361 3.74 0.48 -12.14
N LEU A 362 2.59 -0.18 -11.96
CA LEU A 362 1.59 0.18 -10.95
C LEU A 362 1.34 -1.00 -10.02
N THR A 363 1.36 -0.74 -8.71
CA THR A 363 0.93 -1.73 -7.72
C THR A 363 -0.54 -1.57 -7.38
N ILE A 364 -1.36 -2.62 -7.51
CA ILE A 364 -2.79 -2.57 -7.19
C ILE A 364 -3.09 -3.58 -6.07
N LEU A 365 -3.26 -3.09 -4.84
CA LEU A 365 -3.61 -3.89 -3.67
C LEU A 365 -5.09 -4.27 -3.71
N ILE A 366 -5.39 -5.54 -3.89
CA ILE A 366 -6.77 -6.03 -4.01
C ILE A 366 -7.31 -6.40 -2.63
N VAL A 367 -8.04 -5.49 -2.01
CA VAL A 367 -8.68 -5.71 -0.71
C VAL A 367 -10.12 -6.20 -0.94
N LEU A 368 -10.23 -7.50 -1.22
CA LEU A 368 -11.49 -8.18 -1.47
C LEU A 368 -11.54 -9.45 -0.61
N ASN A 369 -12.64 -9.67 0.11
CA ASN A 369 -12.83 -10.90 0.90
C ASN A 369 -13.21 -12.08 0.01
N LYS A 370 -12.31 -12.47 -0.91
CA LYS A 370 -12.50 -13.51 -1.91
C LYS A 370 -11.15 -14.18 -2.19
N VAL A 371 -11.14 -15.52 -2.22
CA VAL A 371 -9.99 -16.27 -2.75
C VAL A 371 -9.88 -16.03 -4.26
N GLY A 372 -8.68 -15.69 -4.76
CA GLY A 372 -8.50 -15.32 -6.16
C GLY A 372 -9.15 -13.98 -6.51
N GLY A 373 -9.18 -13.05 -5.55
CA GLY A 373 -9.65 -11.69 -5.74
C GLY A 373 -8.82 -10.95 -6.78
N ALA A 374 -7.49 -11.12 -6.76
CA ALA A 374 -6.60 -10.51 -7.74
C ALA A 374 -6.85 -11.02 -9.16
N ASP A 375 -6.93 -12.34 -9.34
CA ASP A 375 -7.25 -12.96 -10.63
C ASP A 375 -8.64 -12.58 -11.15
N PHE A 376 -9.60 -12.44 -10.24
CA PHE A 376 -10.92 -11.94 -10.60
C PHE A 376 -10.82 -10.52 -11.17
N VAL A 377 -10.16 -9.59 -10.48
CA VAL A 377 -9.99 -8.20 -10.93
C VAL A 377 -9.21 -8.15 -12.24
N ARG A 378 -8.07 -8.85 -12.31
CA ARG A 378 -7.21 -8.92 -13.51
C ARG A 378 -8.02 -9.34 -14.74
N ARG A 379 -8.83 -10.40 -14.64
CA ARG A 379 -9.69 -10.86 -15.74
C ARG A 379 -10.73 -9.82 -16.16
N GLN A 380 -11.36 -9.13 -15.21
CA GLN A 380 -12.33 -8.09 -15.55
C GLN A 380 -11.67 -6.92 -16.28
N VAL A 381 -10.48 -6.51 -15.85
CA VAL A 381 -9.72 -5.41 -16.47
C VAL A 381 -9.17 -5.84 -17.84
N GLN A 382 -8.62 -7.04 -17.95
CA GLN A 382 -8.13 -7.60 -19.22
C GLN A 382 -9.23 -7.64 -20.28
N ALA A 383 -10.43 -8.13 -19.94
CA ALA A 383 -11.56 -8.16 -20.86
C ALA A 383 -11.95 -6.77 -21.38
N GLN A 384 -11.66 -5.70 -20.62
CA GLN A 384 -11.88 -4.32 -21.06
C GLN A 384 -10.70 -3.78 -21.88
N LEU A 385 -9.46 -4.14 -21.54
CA LEU A 385 -8.26 -3.77 -22.30
C LEU A 385 -8.31 -4.35 -23.72
N GLU A 386 -8.71 -5.62 -23.86
CA GLU A 386 -8.82 -6.31 -25.16
C GLU A 386 -9.82 -5.66 -26.12
N LEU A 387 -10.76 -4.85 -25.61
CA LEU A 387 -11.69 -4.07 -26.41
C LEU A 387 -11.13 -2.70 -26.84
N LEU A 388 -10.06 -2.24 -26.18
CA LEU A 388 -9.54 -0.86 -26.31
C LEU A 388 -8.18 -0.79 -27.01
N VAL A 389 -7.36 -1.85 -26.91
CA VAL A 389 -5.97 -1.86 -27.42
C VAL A 389 -5.61 -3.16 -28.12
N SER A 390 -4.49 -3.18 -28.85
CA SER A 390 -3.99 -4.39 -29.50
C SER A 390 -3.60 -5.48 -28.48
N PRO A 391 -3.62 -6.78 -28.84
CA PRO A 391 -3.23 -7.87 -27.94
C PRO A 391 -1.82 -7.74 -27.37
N GLU A 392 -0.87 -7.21 -28.16
CA GLU A 392 0.50 -6.97 -27.71
C GLU A 392 0.56 -5.87 -26.65
N LEU A 393 -0.13 -4.74 -26.89
CA LEU A 393 -0.18 -3.63 -25.94
C LEU A 393 -0.93 -4.01 -24.66
N CYS A 394 -2.01 -4.79 -24.76
CA CYS A 394 -2.72 -5.36 -23.62
C CYS A 394 -1.78 -6.16 -22.71
N ARG A 395 -0.95 -7.03 -23.29
CA ARG A 395 0.05 -7.81 -22.54
C ARG A 395 1.05 -6.90 -21.83
N LYS A 396 1.63 -5.93 -22.53
CA LYS A 396 2.60 -4.99 -21.94
C LYS A 396 2.00 -4.16 -20.79
N ILE A 397 0.74 -3.73 -20.92
CA ILE A 397 0.04 -3.00 -19.85
C ILE A 397 -0.17 -3.89 -18.63
N LEU A 398 -0.60 -5.15 -18.83
CA LEU A 398 -0.83 -6.10 -17.75
C LEU A 398 0.47 -6.53 -17.06
N ASP A 399 1.58 -6.65 -17.81
CA ASP A 399 2.89 -6.99 -17.26
C ASP A 399 3.46 -5.83 -16.43
N ASN A 400 3.11 -4.58 -16.75
CA ASN A 400 3.42 -3.39 -15.96
C ASN A 400 2.40 -3.11 -14.83
N SER A 401 1.44 -4.00 -14.59
CA SER A 401 0.39 -3.80 -13.59
C SER A 401 0.34 -4.97 -12.60
N HIS A 402 0.85 -4.75 -11.39
CA HIS A 402 0.91 -5.75 -10.33
C HIS A 402 -0.43 -5.84 -9.59
N PHE A 403 -1.28 -6.79 -9.99
CA PHE A 403 -2.52 -7.12 -9.27
C PHE A 403 -2.21 -7.99 -8.05
N VAL A 404 -2.15 -7.36 -6.88
CA VAL A 404 -1.67 -7.99 -5.64
C VAL A 404 -2.82 -8.64 -4.89
N GLU A 405 -2.74 -9.96 -4.71
CA GLU A 405 -3.66 -10.68 -3.85
C GLU A 405 -3.35 -10.41 -2.37
N THR A 406 -4.39 -10.24 -1.55
CA THR A 406 -4.22 -9.87 -0.13
C THR A 406 -5.06 -10.70 0.82
N VAL A 407 -4.57 -10.85 2.06
CA VAL A 407 -5.33 -11.39 3.18
C VAL A 407 -5.39 -10.33 4.27
N VAL A 408 -6.62 -9.87 4.56
CA VAL A 408 -6.87 -8.88 5.60
C VAL A 408 -7.64 -9.51 6.76
N SER A 409 -7.13 -9.34 7.97
CA SER A 409 -7.70 -9.90 9.21
C SER A 409 -8.42 -8.88 10.10
N ARG A 410 -8.41 -7.59 9.74
CA ARG A 410 -8.91 -6.48 10.57
C ARG A 410 -10.41 -6.21 10.40
N ILE A 411 -11.15 -6.02 11.50
CA ILE A 411 -12.49 -5.42 11.43
C ILE A 411 -12.39 -3.91 11.38
N VAL A 412 -13.11 -3.34 10.42
CA VAL A 412 -13.30 -1.90 10.29
C VAL A 412 -14.77 -1.64 10.03
N SER A 413 -15.33 -0.67 10.74
CA SER A 413 -16.70 -0.21 10.54
C SER A 413 -16.73 1.27 10.21
N LYS A 414 -17.62 1.64 9.30
CA LYS A 414 -17.93 3.04 9.02
C LYS A 414 -18.96 3.53 10.04
N LEU A 415 -18.82 4.77 10.48
CA LEU A 415 -19.84 5.40 11.31
C LEU A 415 -21.17 5.53 10.55
N SER A 416 -22.30 5.34 11.25
CA SER A 416 -23.62 5.54 10.65
C SER A 416 -23.83 6.99 10.22
N LYS A 417 -24.74 7.20 9.27
CA LYS A 417 -25.07 8.54 8.76
C LYS A 417 -25.61 9.42 9.88
N GLU A 418 -26.45 8.88 10.75
CA GLU A 418 -27.08 9.56 11.86
C GLU A 418 -26.04 10.01 12.89
N ALA A 419 -25.08 9.14 13.22
CA ALA A 419 -24.00 9.45 14.14
C ALA A 419 -23.03 10.49 13.55
N LEU A 420 -22.77 10.44 12.24
CA LEU A 420 -21.96 11.46 11.56
C LEU A 420 -22.66 12.82 11.55
N VAL A 421 -23.95 12.87 11.22
CA VAL A 421 -24.74 14.13 11.29
C VAL A 421 -24.74 14.68 12.72
N ARG A 422 -24.91 13.82 13.74
CA ARG A 422 -24.83 14.24 15.14
C ARG A 422 -23.47 14.86 15.48
N GLN A 423 -22.36 14.24 15.07
CA GLN A 423 -21.03 14.82 15.25
C GLN A 423 -20.91 16.18 14.56
N LEU A 424 -21.33 16.29 13.30
CA LEU A 424 -21.29 17.55 12.54
C LEU A 424 -22.09 18.67 13.23
N ARG A 425 -23.25 18.37 13.81
CA ARG A 425 -24.02 19.36 14.60
C ARG A 425 -23.23 19.86 15.79
N ILE A 426 -22.66 18.94 16.57
CA ILE A 426 -21.88 19.28 17.78
C ILE A 426 -20.68 20.14 17.37
N LYS A 427 -19.91 19.72 16.37
CA LYS A 427 -18.73 20.44 15.89
C LYS A 427 -19.09 21.78 15.28
N SER A 428 -20.22 21.89 14.58
CA SER A 428 -20.69 23.16 14.04
C SER A 428 -21.05 24.14 15.16
N LYS A 429 -21.71 23.67 16.23
CA LYS A 429 -22.01 24.51 17.41
C LYS A 429 -20.75 24.95 18.13
N MET A 430 -19.78 24.04 18.34
CA MET A 430 -18.49 24.38 18.94
C MET A 430 -17.74 25.41 18.12
N PHE A 431 -17.71 25.24 16.79
CA PHE A 431 -17.07 26.16 15.87
C PHE A 431 -17.72 27.55 15.89
N GLN A 432 -19.05 27.62 15.89
CA GLN A 432 -19.77 28.89 16.03
C GLN A 432 -19.44 29.57 17.36
N ASN A 433 -19.43 28.83 18.46
CA ASN A 433 -19.04 29.38 19.76
C ASN A 433 -17.60 29.92 19.77
N SER A 434 -16.68 29.32 19.01
CA SER A 434 -15.29 29.80 18.88
C SER A 434 -15.14 31.03 17.97
N LEU A 435 -16.14 31.32 17.14
CA LEU A 435 -16.16 32.50 16.26
C LEU A 435 -16.81 33.73 16.92
N ASN A 436 -17.39 33.59 18.11
CA ASN A 436 -18.18 34.63 18.80
C ASN A 436 -17.37 35.81 19.38
N ASP A 437 -16.29 36.23 18.72
CA ASP A 437 -15.80 37.62 18.77
C ASP A 437 -16.25 38.44 17.54
N GLU A 438 -17.04 37.88 16.61
CA GLU A 438 -17.73 38.69 15.58
C GLU A 438 -19.24 38.35 15.44
N PRO A 439 -20.11 39.35 15.18
CA PRO A 439 -21.55 39.13 15.08
C PRO A 439 -21.95 38.45 13.75
N ASP A 440 -22.93 37.54 13.82
CA ASP A 440 -23.52 36.87 12.66
C ASP A 440 -24.19 37.87 11.69
N ALA A 441 -23.79 37.83 10.41
CA ALA A 441 -24.56 38.47 9.33
C ALA A 441 -25.79 37.60 8.97
N PRO A 442 -26.98 38.18 8.79
CA PRO A 442 -28.18 37.41 8.46
C PRO A 442 -28.08 36.83 7.04
N ARG A 443 -28.20 35.51 6.90
CA ARG A 443 -28.21 34.82 5.60
C ARG A 443 -29.59 34.28 5.26
N ALA A 444 -30.03 34.60 4.03
CA ALA A 444 -31.29 34.15 3.46
C ALA A 444 -31.38 32.61 3.35
N ALA A 445 -32.58 32.08 3.59
CA ALA A 445 -32.86 30.66 3.51
C ALA A 445 -32.72 30.15 2.05
N PRO A 446 -32.05 29.00 1.81
CA PRO A 446 -31.99 28.38 0.49
C PRO A 446 -33.39 28.00 0.00
N ARG A 447 -33.69 28.28 -1.27
CA ARG A 447 -34.98 28.01 -1.93
C ARG A 447 -35.25 26.52 -2.24
N THR A 448 -34.41 25.60 -1.78
CA THR A 448 -34.51 24.15 -2.03
C THR A 448 -34.08 23.39 -0.76
N PRO A 449 -34.73 22.27 -0.37
CA PRO A 449 -34.33 21.52 0.82
C PRO A 449 -32.97 20.82 0.62
N VAL A 450 -31.90 21.55 0.92
CA VAL A 450 -30.53 21.03 0.97
C VAL A 450 -30.40 20.09 2.18
N PRO A 451 -29.81 18.88 2.03
CA PRO A 451 -29.61 17.97 3.13
C PRO A 451 -28.93 18.66 4.33
N GLU A 452 -29.37 18.33 5.55
CA GLU A 452 -28.86 18.97 6.78
C GLU A 452 -27.33 18.95 6.87
N TYR A 453 -26.70 17.82 6.52
CA TYR A 453 -25.25 17.69 6.57
C TYR A 453 -24.54 18.70 5.65
N GLU A 454 -25.09 19.03 4.48
CA GLU A 454 -24.47 20.01 3.57
C GLU A 454 -24.52 21.42 4.16
N ARG A 455 -25.62 21.77 4.85
CA ARG A 455 -25.74 23.05 5.58
C ARG A 455 -24.76 23.15 6.75
N LEU A 456 -24.48 22.03 7.42
CA LEU A 456 -23.50 21.98 8.50
C LEU A 456 -22.06 22.08 7.95
N ILE A 457 -21.75 21.34 6.88
CA ILE A 457 -20.43 21.31 6.26
C ILE A 457 -20.06 22.65 5.63
N SER A 458 -21.01 23.33 4.98
CA SER A 458 -20.76 24.59 4.27
C SER A 458 -20.21 25.70 5.19
N ARG A 459 -20.45 25.60 6.49
CA ARG A 459 -19.94 26.54 7.51
C ARG A 459 -18.43 26.45 7.70
N PHE A 460 -17.83 25.29 7.46
CA PHE A 460 -16.39 25.07 7.63
C PHE A 460 -15.59 25.40 6.36
N ARG A 461 -16.21 25.28 5.17
CA ARG A 461 -15.52 25.47 3.87
C ARG A 461 -14.69 26.77 3.76
N PRO A 462 -15.16 27.95 4.22
CA PRO A 462 -14.36 29.18 4.12
C PRO A 462 -13.05 29.13 4.91
N PHE A 463 -12.93 28.22 5.88
CA PHE A 463 -11.81 28.11 6.81
C PHE A 463 -10.94 26.88 6.57
N ALA A 464 -11.29 26.05 5.59
CA ALA A 464 -10.62 24.79 5.27
C ALA A 464 -9.12 24.94 4.97
N GLN A 465 -8.67 26.15 4.61
CA GLN A 465 -7.28 26.45 4.26
C GLN A 465 -6.53 27.28 5.33
N SER A 466 -7.19 27.81 6.37
CA SER A 466 -6.64 28.98 7.09
C SER A 466 -6.89 29.07 8.60
N SER A 467 -7.26 28.00 9.32
CA SER A 467 -7.66 28.16 10.73
C SER A 467 -7.09 27.13 11.72
N ASN A 468 -6.42 27.63 12.76
CA ASN A 468 -6.18 26.92 14.02
C ASN A 468 -7.48 26.44 14.70
N ALA A 469 -8.64 27.04 14.40
CA ALA A 469 -9.92 26.63 15.00
C ALA A 469 -10.41 25.26 14.48
N LEU A 470 -10.14 24.91 13.22
CA LEU A 470 -10.44 23.57 12.70
C LEU A 470 -9.48 22.51 13.26
N SER A 471 -8.29 22.93 13.74
CA SER A 471 -7.30 22.03 14.35
C SER A 471 -7.79 21.37 15.65
N GLN A 472 -8.82 21.93 16.30
CA GLN A 472 -9.42 21.38 17.53
C GLN A 472 -10.64 20.48 17.24
N LEU A 473 -11.12 20.44 16.00
CA LEU A 473 -12.32 19.70 15.62
C LEU A 473 -11.97 18.32 15.05
N HIS A 474 -11.83 17.34 15.94
CA HIS A 474 -11.69 15.93 15.54
C HIS A 474 -13.02 15.37 15.04
N LEU A 475 -13.02 14.75 13.86
CA LEU A 475 -14.19 14.14 13.26
C LEU A 475 -13.94 12.65 12.99
N ILE A 476 -14.70 11.80 13.65
CA ILE A 476 -14.50 10.35 13.58
C ILE A 476 -15.38 9.77 12.50
N LEU A 477 -14.78 9.07 11.55
CA LEU A 477 -15.49 8.47 10.41
C LEU A 477 -15.50 6.95 10.45
N PHE A 478 -14.52 6.34 11.10
CA PHE A 478 -14.34 4.89 11.13
C PHE A 478 -13.97 4.41 12.53
N ASN A 479 -14.40 3.20 12.87
CA ASN A 479 -13.84 2.45 14.00
C ASN A 479 -13.02 1.27 13.45
N SER A 480 -11.85 1.03 14.02
CA SER A 480 -10.94 -0.05 13.64
C SER A 480 -10.50 -0.84 14.87
N GLU A 481 -10.23 -2.13 14.67
CA GLU A 481 -9.46 -2.96 15.60
C GLU A 481 -7.95 -2.66 15.49
N PRO A 482 -7.16 -2.90 16.55
CA PRO A 482 -5.73 -2.59 16.60
C PRO A 482 -4.85 -3.54 15.76
N ASP A 483 -5.33 -4.73 15.38
CA ASP A 483 -4.54 -5.74 14.65
C ASP A 483 -3.92 -5.20 13.35
N MET A 484 -2.60 -5.33 13.15
CA MET A 484 -1.85 -4.49 12.19
C MET A 484 -1.28 -5.07 10.88
N PRO A 485 -1.19 -6.39 10.60
CA PRO A 485 -0.64 -6.82 9.32
C PRO A 485 -1.69 -7.00 8.21
N LEU A 486 -1.45 -6.36 7.05
CA LEU A 486 -2.02 -6.75 5.76
C LEU A 486 -1.05 -7.72 5.10
N TYR A 487 -1.48 -8.94 4.81
CA TYR A 487 -0.63 -9.87 4.07
C TYR A 487 -0.84 -9.68 2.57
N ALA A 488 0.24 -9.64 1.82
CA ALA A 488 0.24 -9.42 0.38
C ALA A 488 1.15 -10.42 -0.34
N GLN A 489 0.73 -10.92 -1.49
CA GLN A 489 1.58 -11.72 -2.36
C GLN A 489 2.78 -10.88 -2.82
N ARG A 490 4.01 -11.41 -2.69
CA ARG A 490 5.22 -10.74 -3.18
C ARG A 490 5.20 -10.68 -4.71
N CYS A 491 5.00 -9.48 -5.25
CA CYS A 491 5.01 -9.20 -6.69
C CYS A 491 5.41 -7.76 -7.03
N SER A 492 5.77 -6.94 -6.05
CA SER A 492 6.19 -5.55 -6.24
C SER A 492 7.16 -5.13 -5.14
N ASN A 493 8.29 -4.53 -5.53
CA ASN A 493 9.30 -4.01 -4.61
C ASN A 493 8.76 -2.90 -3.71
N LEU A 494 7.70 -2.20 -4.14
CA LEU A 494 7.07 -1.16 -3.35
C LEU A 494 6.41 -1.73 -2.08
N LEU A 495 5.90 -2.96 -2.13
CA LEU A 495 5.20 -3.59 -1.01
C LEU A 495 6.13 -3.83 0.17
N GLU A 496 7.38 -4.18 -0.11
CA GLU A 496 8.40 -4.43 0.91
C GLU A 496 8.80 -3.16 1.66
N ARG A 497 8.50 -1.98 1.09
CA ARG A 497 8.69 -0.70 1.77
C ARG A 497 7.57 -0.37 2.75
N LEU A 498 6.40 -1.01 2.66
CA LEU A 498 5.25 -0.65 3.49
C LEU A 498 5.29 -1.38 4.85
N ARG A 499 5.52 -0.65 5.95
CA ARG A 499 5.68 -1.22 7.30
C ARG A 499 4.50 -2.07 7.79
N GLN A 500 3.30 -1.78 7.30
CA GLN A 500 2.07 -2.51 7.67
C GLN A 500 1.71 -3.65 6.69
N VAL A 501 2.51 -3.84 5.64
CA VAL A 501 2.30 -4.90 4.66
C VAL A 501 3.35 -5.99 4.88
N LYS A 502 2.88 -7.20 5.18
CA LYS A 502 3.74 -8.39 5.25
C LYS A 502 3.67 -9.12 3.92
N THR A 503 4.77 -9.11 3.17
CA THR A 503 4.87 -9.82 1.91
C THR A 503 5.12 -11.31 2.16
N VAL A 504 4.46 -12.17 1.38
CA VAL A 504 4.63 -13.63 1.42
C VAL A 504 4.78 -14.19 0.01
N ASP A 505 5.53 -15.27 -0.14
CA ASP A 505 5.77 -15.90 -1.44
C ASP A 505 4.58 -16.72 -1.94
N ASP A 506 3.71 -17.21 -1.06
CA ASP A 506 2.43 -17.82 -1.43
C ASP A 506 1.32 -17.38 -0.46
N ILE A 507 0.51 -16.43 -0.92
CA ILE A 507 -0.63 -15.89 -0.18
C ILE A 507 -1.75 -16.93 0.01
N THR A 508 -1.81 -17.96 -0.83
CA THR A 508 -2.82 -19.02 -0.75
C THR A 508 -2.69 -19.77 0.57
N GLN A 509 -1.47 -20.08 0.99
CA GLN A 509 -1.19 -20.71 2.28
C GLN A 509 -1.64 -19.83 3.44
N THR A 510 -1.38 -18.53 3.35
CA THR A 510 -1.83 -17.54 4.37
C THR A 510 -3.36 -17.45 4.44
N GLN A 511 -4.04 -17.50 3.29
CA GLN A 511 -5.50 -17.48 3.19
C GLN A 511 -6.13 -18.76 3.75
N VAL A 512 -5.53 -19.93 3.48
CA VAL A 512 -5.91 -21.22 4.07
C VAL A 512 -5.74 -21.18 5.57
N MET A 513 -4.57 -20.75 6.05
CA MET A 513 -4.24 -20.62 7.47
C MET A 513 -5.28 -19.75 8.20
N LYS A 514 -5.59 -18.55 7.68
CA LYS A 514 -6.65 -17.70 8.24
C LYS A 514 -8.01 -18.40 8.25
N ASN A 515 -8.37 -19.11 7.18
CA ASN A 515 -9.66 -19.76 7.12
C ASN A 515 -9.78 -20.92 8.13
N LEU A 516 -8.71 -21.66 8.37
CA LEU A 516 -8.70 -22.79 9.30
C LEU A 516 -8.50 -22.33 10.75
N LEU A 517 -7.53 -21.46 11.05
CA LEU A 517 -7.23 -21.04 12.43
C LEU A 517 -8.21 -20.04 13.00
N TRP A 518 -8.75 -19.12 12.18
CA TRP A 518 -9.60 -18.05 12.71
C TRP A 518 -11.04 -18.37 12.42
N ASN A 519 -11.40 -18.40 11.13
CA ASN A 519 -12.80 -18.45 10.72
C ASN A 519 -13.56 -19.70 11.22
N GLY A 520 -12.89 -20.85 11.33
CA GLY A 520 -13.47 -22.10 11.83
C GLY A 520 -13.66 -22.09 13.35
N PRO A 521 -12.58 -22.04 14.14
CA PRO A 521 -12.62 -21.93 15.59
C PRO A 521 -13.50 -20.78 16.09
N HIS A 522 -13.50 -19.63 15.42
CA HIS A 522 -14.36 -18.50 15.80
C HIS A 522 -15.85 -18.84 15.76
N ALA A 523 -16.29 -19.62 14.76
CA ALA A 523 -17.67 -20.08 14.68
C ALA A 523 -17.99 -21.08 15.79
N ILE A 524 -17.08 -22.02 16.07
CA ILE A 524 -17.25 -23.02 17.15
C ILE A 524 -17.36 -22.33 18.51
N ILE A 525 -16.47 -21.39 18.80
CA ILE A 525 -16.47 -20.59 20.04
C ILE A 525 -17.78 -19.82 20.15
N ALA A 526 -18.23 -19.16 19.07
CA ALA A 526 -19.49 -18.42 19.06
C ALA A 526 -20.72 -19.29 19.31
N TRP A 527 -20.79 -20.48 18.70
CA TRP A 527 -21.89 -21.42 18.96
C TRP A 527 -21.89 -21.89 20.41
N TYR A 528 -20.72 -22.22 20.97
CA TYR A 528 -20.65 -22.67 22.34
C TYR A 528 -21.03 -21.58 23.33
N ALA A 529 -20.50 -20.36 23.14
CA ALA A 529 -20.84 -19.19 23.92
C ALA A 529 -22.35 -18.89 23.88
N ALA A 530 -22.96 -18.91 22.69
CA ALA A 530 -24.39 -18.70 22.53
C ALA A 530 -25.24 -19.78 23.23
N LEU A 531 -24.84 -21.05 23.13
CA LEU A 531 -25.53 -22.16 23.80
C LEU A 531 -25.46 -22.06 25.32
N LEU A 532 -24.41 -21.44 25.85
CA LEU A 532 -24.22 -21.12 27.27
C LEU A 532 -24.94 -19.83 27.71
N GLY A 533 -25.64 -19.15 26.82
CA GLY A 533 -26.42 -17.94 27.12
C GLY A 533 -25.64 -16.63 27.00
N HIS A 534 -24.46 -16.63 26.38
CA HIS A 534 -23.67 -15.42 26.15
C HIS A 534 -24.00 -14.78 24.80
N ASP A 535 -24.42 -13.52 24.81
CA ASP A 535 -24.77 -12.77 23.59
C ASP A 535 -23.54 -12.36 22.77
N TRP A 536 -22.42 -12.10 23.44
CA TRP A 536 -21.20 -11.53 22.87
C TRP A 536 -20.02 -12.47 23.03
N LEU A 537 -19.18 -12.56 21.99
CA LEU A 537 -18.05 -13.50 21.99
C LEU A 537 -17.08 -13.25 23.15
N GLY A 538 -16.75 -12.00 23.43
CA GLY A 538 -15.87 -11.64 24.54
C GLY A 538 -16.43 -12.02 25.92
N GLN A 539 -17.75 -12.01 26.10
CA GLN A 539 -18.38 -12.53 27.33
C GLN A 539 -18.21 -14.04 27.41
N GLY A 540 -18.48 -14.74 26.31
CA GLY A 540 -18.28 -16.18 26.19
C GLY A 540 -16.87 -16.61 26.54
N MET A 541 -15.85 -15.90 26.04
CA MET A 541 -14.44 -16.18 26.33
C MET A 541 -14.04 -16.01 27.80
N GLY A 542 -14.87 -15.32 28.61
CA GLY A 542 -14.74 -15.27 30.06
C GLY A 542 -15.27 -16.52 30.79
N ASP A 543 -16.06 -17.36 30.13
CA ASP A 543 -16.48 -18.67 30.66
C ASP A 543 -15.31 -19.66 30.56
N PRO A 544 -14.86 -20.29 31.68
CA PRO A 544 -13.74 -21.22 31.67
C PRO A 544 -13.90 -22.37 30.67
N ARG A 545 -15.15 -22.80 30.41
CA ARG A 545 -15.44 -23.89 29.46
C ARG A 545 -15.19 -23.46 28.02
N VAL A 546 -15.63 -22.26 27.65
CA VAL A 546 -15.45 -21.70 26.30
C VAL A 546 -13.97 -21.40 26.07
N ASN A 547 -13.29 -20.82 27.05
CA ASN A 547 -11.86 -20.55 26.97
C ASN A 547 -11.05 -21.83 26.78
N ALA A 548 -11.34 -22.87 27.58
CA ALA A 548 -10.69 -24.17 27.44
C ALA A 548 -10.92 -24.78 26.06
N LEU A 549 -12.14 -24.71 25.50
CA LEU A 549 -12.40 -25.18 24.14
C LEU A 549 -11.61 -24.38 23.11
N ALA A 550 -11.55 -23.05 23.23
CA ALA A 550 -10.78 -22.20 22.32
C ALA A 550 -9.29 -22.56 22.33
N GLN A 551 -8.70 -22.77 23.52
CA GLN A 551 -7.31 -23.19 23.67
C GLN A 551 -7.05 -24.55 23.02
N ARG A 552 -7.93 -25.54 23.24
CA ARG A 552 -7.80 -26.87 22.61
C ARG A 552 -7.92 -26.83 21.09
N LEU A 553 -8.90 -26.09 20.57
CA LEU A 553 -9.10 -25.94 19.12
C LEU A 553 -7.85 -25.40 18.43
N ILE A 554 -7.19 -24.41 19.05
CA ILE A 554 -6.05 -23.72 18.47
C ILE A 554 -4.73 -24.45 18.76
N GLY A 555 -4.46 -24.75 20.03
CA GLY A 555 -3.18 -25.29 20.49
C GLY A 555 -3.02 -26.80 20.36
N GLU A 556 -4.12 -27.57 20.34
CA GLU A 556 -4.07 -29.03 20.31
C GLU A 556 -4.57 -29.64 18.99
N ALA A 557 -5.41 -28.92 18.23
CA ALA A 557 -5.99 -29.42 16.98
C ALA A 557 -5.48 -28.67 15.73
N VAL A 558 -6.00 -27.47 15.46
CA VAL A 558 -5.78 -26.80 14.16
C VAL A 558 -4.36 -26.30 13.99
N GLY A 559 -3.77 -25.69 15.02
CA GLY A 559 -2.40 -25.18 15.00
C GLY A 559 -1.39 -26.29 14.69
N PRO A 560 -1.31 -27.36 15.49
CA PRO A 560 -0.43 -28.49 15.21
C PRO A 560 -0.66 -29.12 13.84
N ALA A 561 -1.92 -29.21 13.38
CA ALA A 561 -2.23 -29.81 12.07
C ALA A 561 -1.72 -28.96 10.90
N LEU A 562 -1.77 -27.64 11.02
CA LEU A 562 -1.19 -26.73 10.02
C LEU A 562 0.33 -26.75 10.01
N VAL A 563 0.97 -26.85 11.19
CA VAL A 563 2.43 -26.99 11.30
C VAL A 563 2.90 -28.32 10.71
N ALA A 564 2.16 -29.41 10.95
CA ALA A 564 2.47 -30.71 10.37
C ALA A 564 2.34 -30.71 8.83
N GLU A 565 1.36 -30.01 8.28
CA GLU A 565 1.21 -29.85 6.82
C GLU A 565 2.28 -28.96 6.21
N ASN A 566 2.67 -27.88 6.91
CA ASN A 566 3.61 -26.87 6.42
C ASN A 566 4.60 -26.46 7.52
N PRO A 567 5.68 -27.23 7.76
CA PRO A 567 6.61 -26.98 8.86
C PRO A 567 7.29 -25.61 8.80
N HIS A 568 7.54 -25.06 7.61
CA HIS A 568 8.13 -23.73 7.42
C HIS A 568 7.22 -22.59 7.91
N MET A 569 5.93 -22.85 8.14
CA MET A 569 4.97 -21.85 8.62
C MET A 569 4.81 -21.83 10.16
N ALA A 570 5.60 -22.60 10.92
CA ALA A 570 5.42 -22.74 12.36
C ALA A 570 5.33 -21.40 13.11
N GLU A 571 6.22 -20.46 12.79
CA GLU A 571 6.22 -19.12 13.39
C GLU A 571 4.96 -18.32 13.03
N ALA A 572 4.55 -18.37 11.76
CA ALA A 572 3.33 -17.71 11.30
C ALA A 572 2.09 -18.30 11.98
N VAL A 573 2.01 -19.62 12.13
CA VAL A 573 0.90 -20.31 12.82
C VAL A 573 0.84 -19.88 14.28
N ALA A 574 1.98 -19.83 14.99
CA ALA A 574 2.05 -19.39 16.38
C ALA A 574 1.59 -17.93 16.54
N ALA A 575 2.08 -17.03 15.69
CA ALA A 575 1.67 -15.63 15.68
C ALA A 575 0.16 -15.48 15.42
N PHE A 576 -0.37 -16.12 14.37
CA PHE A 576 -1.80 -16.10 14.06
C PHE A 576 -2.67 -16.65 15.21
N SER A 577 -2.20 -17.70 15.88
CA SER A 577 -2.91 -18.34 16.99
C SER A 577 -3.02 -17.41 18.21
N SER A 578 -1.92 -16.77 18.59
CA SER A 578 -1.89 -15.83 19.71
C SER A 578 -2.80 -14.62 19.48
N THR A 579 -2.69 -13.98 18.31
CA THR A 579 -3.52 -12.84 17.91
C THR A 579 -5.01 -13.20 17.89
N PHE A 580 -5.35 -14.39 17.40
CA PHE A 580 -6.73 -14.85 17.36
C PHE A 580 -7.36 -14.97 18.74
N LEU A 581 -6.66 -15.64 19.67
CA LEU A 581 -7.17 -15.86 21.02
C LEU A 581 -7.32 -14.55 21.79
N GLU A 582 -6.33 -13.66 21.70
CA GLU A 582 -6.39 -12.32 22.29
C GLU A 582 -7.59 -11.52 21.77
N ARG A 583 -7.82 -11.58 20.46
CA ARG A 583 -8.97 -10.94 19.84
C ARG A 583 -10.29 -11.52 20.34
N CYS A 584 -10.42 -12.84 20.42
CA CYS A 584 -11.64 -13.45 20.95
C CYS A 584 -11.92 -12.96 22.38
N ASN A 585 -10.89 -12.90 23.23
CA ASN A 585 -11.00 -12.42 24.62
C ASN A 585 -11.47 -10.95 24.72
N THR A 586 -11.16 -10.12 23.73
CA THR A 586 -11.48 -8.68 23.75
C THR A 586 -12.72 -8.30 22.92
N SER A 587 -13.40 -9.28 22.31
CA SER A 587 -14.52 -9.09 21.39
C SER A 587 -15.88 -8.85 22.09
N PHE A 588 -15.97 -7.82 22.94
CA PHE A 588 -17.21 -7.49 23.69
C PHE A 588 -18.31 -6.81 22.86
N LYS A 589 -18.06 -6.56 21.57
CA LYS A 589 -19.02 -5.96 20.62
C LYS A 589 -19.26 -6.84 19.40
N ASP A 590 -18.80 -8.08 19.45
CA ASP A 590 -19.03 -9.04 18.37
C ASP A 590 -20.12 -10.05 18.78
N PRO A 591 -21.36 -9.95 18.24
CA PRO A 591 -22.45 -10.83 18.64
C PRO A 591 -22.18 -12.28 18.22
N CYS A 592 -22.39 -13.23 19.13
CA CYS A 592 -22.31 -14.66 18.83
C CYS A 592 -23.20 -15.04 17.65
N ALA A 593 -24.41 -14.45 17.55
CA ALA A 593 -25.33 -14.69 16.44
C ALA A 593 -24.75 -14.26 15.07
N ARG A 594 -24.05 -13.12 15.01
CA ARG A 594 -23.42 -12.62 13.79
C ARG A 594 -22.26 -13.52 13.34
N VAL A 595 -21.46 -13.97 14.29
CA VAL A 595 -20.32 -14.87 14.02
C VAL A 595 -20.81 -16.27 13.65
N GLY A 596 -21.83 -16.76 14.36
CA GLY A 596 -22.40 -18.11 14.26
C GLY A 596 -23.31 -18.35 13.05
N ARG A 597 -23.89 -17.31 12.43
CA ARG A 597 -24.83 -17.41 11.28
C ARG A 597 -24.34 -18.26 10.10
N ASP A 598 -25.24 -18.81 9.31
CA ASP A 598 -24.91 -19.71 8.19
C ASP A 598 -24.07 -20.93 8.64
N PRO A 599 -24.55 -21.75 9.61
CA PRO A 599 -23.78 -22.88 10.12
C PRO A 599 -23.58 -24.01 9.10
N LEU A 600 -24.53 -24.27 8.22
CA LEU A 600 -24.47 -25.34 7.23
C LEU A 600 -23.35 -25.09 6.22
N ARG A 601 -23.18 -23.84 5.79
CA ARG A 601 -22.06 -23.42 4.93
C ARG A 601 -20.70 -23.62 5.59
N LYS A 602 -20.61 -23.42 6.90
CA LYS A 602 -19.35 -23.61 7.63
C LYS A 602 -19.00 -25.08 7.86
N LEU A 603 -19.99 -25.96 7.77
CA LEU A 603 -19.87 -27.41 7.86
C LEU A 603 -19.81 -28.09 6.48
N GLN A 604 -19.36 -27.43 5.43
CA GLN A 604 -19.15 -28.13 4.15
C GLN A 604 -17.82 -28.89 4.20
N ARG A 605 -17.72 -30.03 3.49
CA ARG A 605 -16.53 -30.90 3.47
C ARG A 605 -15.22 -30.15 3.22
N ASN A 606 -15.24 -29.20 2.29
CA ASN A 606 -14.05 -28.43 1.89
C ASN A 606 -13.91 -27.05 2.60
N GLU A 607 -14.79 -26.73 3.56
CA GLU A 607 -14.72 -25.49 4.35
C GLU A 607 -14.06 -25.73 5.71
N ARG A 608 -13.94 -24.65 6.47
CA ARG A 608 -13.15 -24.42 7.66
C ARG A 608 -13.25 -25.48 8.77
N ILE A 609 -14.38 -26.15 8.98
CA ILE A 609 -14.53 -27.10 10.09
C ILE A 609 -14.14 -28.51 9.65
N PHE A 610 -14.84 -29.09 8.68
CA PHE A 610 -14.54 -30.46 8.23
C PHE A 610 -13.16 -30.56 7.58
N ARG A 611 -12.72 -29.53 6.84
CA ARG A 611 -11.33 -29.49 6.37
C ARG A 611 -10.30 -29.49 7.50
N SER A 612 -10.60 -28.85 8.64
CA SER A 612 -9.71 -28.89 9.81
C SER A 612 -9.68 -30.27 10.45
N ILE A 613 -10.82 -30.96 10.49
CA ILE A 613 -10.91 -32.35 10.98
C ILE A 613 -10.09 -33.28 10.07
N ASP A 614 -10.30 -33.19 8.76
CA ASP A 614 -9.58 -34.00 7.78
C ASP A 614 -8.06 -33.75 7.87
N LEU A 615 -7.65 -32.48 8.05
CA LEU A 615 -6.25 -32.12 8.21
C LEU A 615 -5.64 -32.67 9.51
N ALA A 616 -6.33 -32.56 10.64
CA ALA A 616 -5.87 -33.10 11.91
C ALA A 616 -5.72 -34.63 11.82
N ARG A 617 -6.73 -35.33 11.28
CA ARG A 617 -6.71 -36.78 11.09
C ARG A 617 -5.61 -37.25 10.14
N LYS A 618 -5.38 -36.52 9.04
CA LYS A 618 -4.28 -36.79 8.10
C LYS A 618 -2.93 -36.89 8.81
N HIS A 619 -2.73 -36.08 9.85
CA HIS A 619 -1.48 -36.01 10.62
C HIS A 619 -1.54 -36.73 11.98
N GLY A 620 -2.58 -37.52 12.24
CA GLY A 620 -2.72 -38.27 13.50
C GLY A 620 -2.93 -37.39 14.74
N ILE A 621 -3.44 -36.16 14.56
CA ILE A 621 -3.73 -35.21 15.63
C ILE A 621 -5.18 -35.39 16.08
N ASP A 622 -5.44 -35.28 17.39
CA ASP A 622 -6.78 -35.41 17.95
C ASP A 622 -7.74 -34.35 17.38
N SER A 623 -8.78 -34.80 16.68
CA SER A 623 -9.83 -33.95 16.11
C SER A 623 -11.08 -33.86 16.98
N SER A 624 -11.10 -34.47 18.17
CA SER A 624 -12.30 -34.53 19.03
C SER A 624 -12.87 -33.14 19.36
N ALA A 625 -12.03 -32.13 19.61
CA ALA A 625 -12.50 -30.77 19.87
C ALA A 625 -13.22 -30.14 18.65
N LEU A 626 -12.77 -30.44 17.43
CA LEU A 626 -13.39 -29.96 16.19
C LEU A 626 -14.72 -30.69 15.91
N GLU A 627 -14.75 -31.99 16.18
CA GLU A 627 -15.96 -32.82 16.07
C GLU A 627 -17.03 -32.40 17.07
N PHE A 628 -16.63 -32.08 18.31
CA PHE A 628 -17.49 -31.41 19.28
C PHE A 628 -18.00 -30.07 18.76
N GLY A 629 -17.16 -29.28 18.09
CA GLY A 629 -17.55 -28.04 17.44
C GLY A 629 -18.63 -28.22 16.36
N ALA A 630 -18.56 -29.30 15.57
CA ALA A 630 -19.61 -29.64 14.61
C ALA A 630 -20.93 -30.02 15.32
N ALA A 631 -20.86 -30.74 16.44
CA ALA A 631 -22.03 -31.03 17.27
C ALA A 631 -22.67 -29.76 17.86
N LEU A 632 -21.86 -28.79 18.31
CA LEU A 632 -22.33 -27.50 18.79
C LEU A 632 -23.06 -26.70 17.70
N ALA A 633 -22.58 -26.75 16.46
CA ALA A 633 -23.25 -26.12 15.32
C ALA A 633 -24.67 -26.65 15.11
N LEU A 634 -24.85 -27.98 15.23
CA LEU A 634 -26.15 -28.64 15.14
C LEU A 634 -27.06 -28.16 16.28
N HIS A 635 -26.59 -28.19 17.53
CA HIS A 635 -27.36 -27.70 18.68
C HIS A 635 -27.74 -26.22 18.56
N TYR A 636 -26.82 -25.38 18.10
CA TYR A 636 -27.06 -23.97 17.84
C TYR A 636 -28.15 -23.77 16.78
N ALA A 637 -28.07 -24.47 15.66
CA ALA A 637 -29.06 -24.39 14.59
C ALA A 637 -30.45 -24.86 15.06
N LEU A 638 -30.50 -25.92 15.88
CA LEU A 638 -31.75 -26.45 16.42
C LEU A 638 -32.45 -25.49 17.39
N ARG A 639 -31.69 -24.65 18.11
CA ARG A 639 -32.21 -23.66 19.08
C ARG A 639 -32.42 -22.27 18.51
N SER A 640 -31.73 -21.92 17.43
CA SER A 640 -31.79 -20.59 16.85
C SER A 640 -33.24 -20.21 16.54
N THR A 641 -33.72 -19.12 17.15
CA THR A 641 -35.06 -18.55 16.88
C THR A 641 -35.03 -17.49 15.78
N ASP A 642 -33.87 -17.23 15.18
CA ASP A 642 -33.73 -16.23 14.13
C ASP A 642 -34.42 -16.70 12.84
N SER A 643 -35.47 -15.99 12.45
CA SER A 643 -36.23 -16.24 11.23
C SER A 643 -35.54 -15.75 9.96
N GLN A 644 -34.43 -15.01 10.09
CA GLN A 644 -33.62 -14.54 8.96
C GLN A 644 -32.46 -15.51 8.62
N ASP A 645 -32.11 -16.43 9.52
CA ASP A 645 -31.08 -17.44 9.26
C ASP A 645 -31.70 -18.66 8.55
N LEU A 646 -31.64 -18.64 7.21
CA LEU A 646 -32.19 -19.68 6.35
C LEU A 646 -31.50 -21.04 6.52
N GLU A 647 -30.21 -21.06 6.86
CA GLU A 647 -29.48 -22.32 7.05
C GLU A 647 -29.86 -23.01 8.36
N CYS A 648 -30.03 -22.24 9.44
CA CYS A 648 -30.56 -22.79 10.69
C CYS A 648 -31.96 -23.40 10.47
N GLN A 649 -32.81 -22.76 9.66
CA GLN A 649 -34.13 -23.31 9.28
C GLN A 649 -34.00 -24.62 8.49
N GLN A 650 -33.10 -24.67 7.52
CA GLN A 650 -32.85 -25.86 6.73
C GLN A 650 -32.37 -27.03 7.60
N MET A 651 -31.40 -26.79 8.49
CA MET A 651 -30.89 -27.80 9.42
C MET A 651 -31.99 -28.34 10.36
N ARG A 652 -32.85 -27.46 10.90
CA ARG A 652 -34.01 -27.86 11.70
C ARG A 652 -35.00 -28.72 10.91
N SER A 653 -35.27 -28.36 9.66
CA SER A 653 -36.18 -29.10 8.80
C SER A 653 -35.66 -30.52 8.54
N LEU A 654 -34.39 -30.64 8.14
CA LEU A 654 -33.73 -31.93 7.89
C LEU A 654 -33.72 -32.84 9.13
N TYR A 655 -33.40 -32.28 10.29
CA TYR A 655 -33.40 -33.02 11.55
C TYR A 655 -34.80 -33.47 11.96
N ARG A 656 -35.82 -32.60 11.84
CA ARG A 656 -37.21 -32.96 12.18
C ARG A 656 -37.80 -34.04 11.27
N GLN A 657 -37.42 -34.06 9.99
CA GLN A 657 -37.91 -35.04 9.03
C GLN A 657 -37.29 -36.42 9.22
N SER A 658 -36.01 -36.49 9.54
CA SER A 658 -35.25 -37.73 9.63
C SER A 658 -35.09 -38.28 11.04
N GLY A 659 -35.19 -37.42 12.06
CA GLY A 659 -34.80 -37.74 13.44
C GLY A 659 -33.31 -38.00 13.62
N SER A 660 -32.47 -37.70 12.61
CA SER A 660 -31.05 -38.04 12.60
C SER A 660 -30.21 -36.83 12.22
N ILE A 661 -29.09 -36.64 12.93
CA ILE A 661 -28.09 -35.63 12.56
C ILE A 661 -27.35 -36.02 11.27
N GLU A 662 -27.31 -37.31 10.91
CA GLU A 662 -26.67 -37.79 9.69
C GLU A 662 -27.27 -37.12 8.46
N ALA A 663 -28.60 -36.98 8.40
CA ALA A 663 -29.29 -36.31 7.30
C ALA A 663 -28.92 -34.82 7.18
N VAL A 664 -28.50 -34.19 8.28
CA VAL A 664 -28.00 -32.81 8.27
C VAL A 664 -26.55 -32.77 7.78
N LEU A 665 -25.71 -33.68 8.28
CA LEU A 665 -24.28 -33.74 7.97
C LEU A 665 -23.99 -34.16 6.52
N THR A 666 -24.84 -35.02 5.94
CA THR A 666 -24.71 -35.51 4.55
C THR A 666 -25.45 -34.66 3.53
N TYR A 667 -26.13 -33.59 3.99
CA TYR A 667 -26.87 -32.71 3.10
C TYR A 667 -25.93 -31.96 2.15
N SER A 668 -26.18 -32.15 0.85
CA SER A 668 -25.53 -31.38 -0.21
C SER A 668 -26.48 -30.28 -0.70
N GLY A 669 -26.00 -29.04 -0.75
CA GLY A 669 -26.84 -27.87 -0.96
C GLY A 669 -26.26 -26.88 -1.95
N ASN A 670 -26.81 -25.66 -1.93
CA ASN A 670 -26.34 -24.54 -2.74
C ASN A 670 -26.19 -23.29 -1.85
N TYR A 671 -25.09 -22.57 -1.99
CA TYR A 671 -24.87 -21.28 -1.33
C TYR A 671 -24.47 -20.24 -2.37
N ASN A 672 -25.26 -19.15 -2.48
CA ASN A 672 -25.06 -18.08 -3.47
C ASN A 672 -24.89 -18.58 -4.93
N GLY A 673 -25.64 -19.61 -5.33
CA GLY A 673 -25.59 -20.20 -6.65
C GLY A 673 -24.48 -21.25 -6.84
N GLN A 674 -23.62 -21.48 -5.84
CA GLN A 674 -22.58 -22.49 -5.90
C GLN A 674 -23.00 -23.76 -5.14
N PRO A 675 -22.98 -24.94 -5.80
CA PRO A 675 -23.26 -26.20 -5.12
C PRO A 675 -22.15 -26.52 -4.11
N TYR A 676 -22.52 -27.19 -3.02
CA TYR A 676 -21.56 -27.67 -2.02
C TYR A 676 -21.89 -29.09 -1.55
N PRO A 677 -20.87 -29.92 -1.27
CA PRO A 677 -21.05 -31.26 -0.74
C PRO A 677 -21.14 -31.27 0.78
N GLY A 678 -22.04 -32.11 1.30
CA GLY A 678 -22.00 -32.59 2.68
C GLY A 678 -20.96 -33.71 2.87
N LEU A 679 -21.01 -34.39 4.01
CA LEU A 679 -20.24 -35.61 4.26
C LEU A 679 -20.77 -36.79 3.43
N ASP A 680 -19.90 -37.73 3.09
CA ASP A 680 -20.29 -38.99 2.46
C ASP A 680 -20.73 -39.99 3.54
N PRO A 681 -21.97 -40.51 3.51
CA PRO A 681 -22.48 -41.39 4.57
C PRO A 681 -21.67 -42.67 4.76
N VAL A 682 -20.97 -43.14 3.73
CA VAL A 682 -20.18 -44.38 3.76
C VAL A 682 -18.72 -44.07 4.11
N GLN A 683 -18.10 -43.13 3.40
CA GLN A 683 -16.68 -42.81 3.61
C GLN A 683 -16.44 -42.09 4.95
N ASP A 684 -17.42 -41.29 5.39
CA ASP A 684 -17.34 -40.50 6.62
C ASP A 684 -18.12 -41.12 7.79
N ALA A 685 -18.53 -42.38 7.69
CA ALA A 685 -19.32 -43.06 8.72
C ALA A 685 -18.70 -42.94 10.13
N ALA A 686 -17.37 -43.07 10.24
CA ALA A 686 -16.66 -42.91 11.51
C ALA A 686 -16.69 -41.46 12.04
N LEU A 687 -16.60 -40.46 11.16
CA LEU A 687 -16.74 -39.05 11.53
C LEU A 687 -18.17 -38.74 12.00
N ILE A 688 -19.16 -39.19 11.24
CA ILE A 688 -20.58 -39.01 11.55
C ILE A 688 -20.91 -39.65 12.90
N ALA A 689 -20.44 -40.87 13.15
CA ALA A 689 -20.62 -41.57 14.42
C ALA A 689 -19.99 -40.79 15.59
N SER A 690 -18.78 -40.25 15.41
CA SER A 690 -18.11 -39.49 16.46
C SER A 690 -18.82 -38.16 16.76
N ILE A 691 -19.23 -37.41 15.73
CA ILE A 691 -20.05 -36.20 15.89
C ILE A 691 -21.37 -36.54 16.59
N SER A 692 -21.99 -37.67 16.24
CA SER A 692 -23.21 -38.16 16.90
C SER A 692 -22.99 -38.48 18.38
N GLY A 693 -21.85 -39.09 18.73
CA GLY A 693 -21.45 -39.29 20.12
C GLY A 693 -21.34 -37.97 20.89
N HIS A 694 -20.70 -36.96 20.30
CA HIS A 694 -20.61 -35.62 20.88
C HIS A 694 -21.98 -34.92 20.98
N PHE A 695 -22.86 -35.10 19.99
CA PHE A 695 -24.18 -34.49 19.96
C PHE A 695 -25.09 -35.01 21.08
N HIS A 696 -25.02 -36.31 21.39
CA HIS A 696 -25.80 -36.95 22.46
C HIS A 696 -25.07 -37.01 23.82
N GLY A 697 -23.78 -36.66 23.87
CA GLY A 697 -22.95 -36.75 25.07
C GLY A 697 -23.35 -35.76 26.19
N PRO A 698 -22.94 -36.00 27.44
CA PRO A 698 -23.41 -35.27 28.62
C PRO A 698 -23.09 -33.76 28.58
N LEU A 699 -21.93 -33.37 28.06
CA LEU A 699 -21.53 -31.97 27.88
C LEU A 699 -22.45 -31.21 26.90
N CYS A 700 -23.06 -31.90 25.93
CA CYS A 700 -24.08 -31.34 25.04
C CYS A 700 -25.50 -31.53 25.60
N ALA A 701 -25.75 -32.61 26.35
CA ALA A 701 -27.05 -32.97 26.91
C ALA A 701 -27.49 -32.03 28.04
N GLU A 702 -26.56 -31.45 28.80
CA GLU A 702 -26.86 -30.38 29.79
C GLU A 702 -27.61 -29.20 29.15
N PHE A 703 -27.31 -28.90 27.89
CA PHE A 703 -28.05 -27.88 27.15
C PHE A 703 -29.47 -28.35 26.84
N VAL A 704 -29.66 -29.61 26.43
CA VAL A 704 -30.95 -30.20 26.01
C VAL A 704 -31.98 -30.18 27.14
N MET A 705 -31.56 -30.27 28.40
CA MET A 705 -32.47 -30.28 29.56
C MET A 705 -32.91 -28.91 30.08
N GLN A 706 -32.35 -27.79 29.62
CA GLN A 706 -32.78 -26.45 30.05
C GLN A 706 -33.90 -25.84 29.20
N ALA A 707 -34.47 -26.59 28.24
CA ALA A 707 -35.53 -26.12 27.34
C ALA A 707 -36.75 -27.06 27.26
N ALA A 708 -36.90 -27.98 28.24
CA ALA A 708 -38.09 -28.82 28.40
C ALA A 708 -39.02 -28.21 29.46
#